data_AF-A0A5B0NNL1-F1
#
_entry.id   AF-A0A5B0NNL1-F1
#
_cell.length_a   1.000
_cell.length_b   1.000
_cell.length_c   1.000
_cell.angle_alpha   90.00
_cell.angle_beta   90.00
_cell.angle_gamma   90.00
#
_symmetry.space_group_name_H-M   'P 1'
#
loop_
_entity.id
_entity.type
_entity.pdbx_description
1 polymer ?
#
loop_
_entity_poly.entity_id
_entity_poly.type
_entity_poly.pdbx_seq_one_letter_code
_entity_poly.pdbx_strand_id
1 'polypeptide(L)'
;MVNMKQFDKESLQLGIKDAINIRFLTEAKSDPQRKLQMEDLMEEDESRLHNSFFKLHAFDGVYDTPVEVLHVILLGVVKYMAQDFISDLTKTEKDQLVDRLRSFDCKGLNIDSLKPKYLIQHILSIVGRDFKVILQAAPFVFFDFMTPEKKAIWVALCRLTPLVFQTNIPDMAAFQIQIRQAIDNFLCELTKSTAQWVNKPKIHMLRHLPDAILRFGPASLTSTEKFESYNGVLRQASVHSNKLAPGRDIANAFEAYSTLKFVLSGGWIYDGSSGSWRTASDNVTAFFRESKEVRQAMGFNDAVVHPLGVSEYPYPIRSQSGDFTPEAIPPELQGPWDNLEIIQCRRLKIAKHDDVGHGSFVVAQSHQASTLIGKVLSLWQVWREEVSEYYIKLQCYDVTTVDPHYDMLRLLRRDLVAFVNAKEVQGTINVQHNCQHGECGLDRTKMTYSERQATGVLVDQVDHSDGDHFIINAASLHNPALHWQGQDSPRSTPRSRANVRPAPYRSQRSSIHTNLASSTAADIIPSGTGDHQALMAQLGVNVTTPTEDSEDSSSDSMSDTAREGDNPGPTNQAPPPEPRHPSTHQFLVDLELHPETKRIGGEMTRMSMAEREVTIFYTLKSIMERLDRMESAAPPTTVAAETAIPSGPPSTRTHEDVVRSWEYGDKIKRYLTQTARRLMLRDDIEAYSHGTGANAETPDYSLLTLVMEKLNKQDVTFCQLHLPPRFLQHDQSSVPSVITLARGQIKHVRNKTRNILLWGIIPNPKAKPEDQGIPNIHKLARMLWRHFTGNKCARSDAQVDEELGPALKVRFAYMRLATIENYMDPNACNTSQWDTIDAQLLANRMEPSDYTKA
;
A
#
# COMPACT_ATOMS: atom_id res chain seq x y z
N MET A 1 27.37 -25.95 -21.88
CA MET A 1 26.01 -25.41 -21.69
C MET A 1 25.70 -25.46 -20.19
N VAL A 2 25.66 -24.29 -19.54
CA VAL A 2 25.43 -24.18 -18.10
C VAL A 2 24.06 -24.74 -17.75
N ASN A 3 24.05 -25.70 -16.84
CA ASN A 3 22.83 -26.43 -16.49
C ASN A 3 22.09 -25.65 -15.40
N MET A 4 20.87 -25.18 -15.68
CA MET A 4 19.98 -24.52 -14.70
C MET A 4 19.88 -25.31 -13.38
N LYS A 5 19.99 -26.66 -13.46
CA LYS A 5 19.99 -27.54 -12.30
C LYS A 5 21.13 -27.29 -11.31
N GLN A 6 22.28 -26.79 -11.77
CA GLN A 6 23.42 -26.50 -10.92
C GLN A 6 23.18 -25.21 -10.11
N PHE A 7 22.66 -24.17 -10.77
CA PHE A 7 22.20 -22.94 -10.10
C PHE A 7 21.05 -23.20 -9.12
N ASP A 8 20.11 -24.09 -9.47
CA ASP A 8 19.04 -24.49 -8.57
C ASP A 8 19.59 -25.23 -7.33
N LYS A 9 20.60 -26.09 -7.52
CA LYS A 9 21.25 -26.82 -6.43
C LYS A 9 22.03 -25.90 -5.51
N GLU A 10 22.78 -24.94 -6.06
CA GLU A 10 23.49 -23.92 -5.27
C GLU A 10 22.51 -23.00 -4.54
N SER A 11 21.42 -22.59 -5.18
CA SER A 11 20.37 -21.78 -4.52
C SER A 11 19.74 -22.52 -3.34
N LEU A 12 19.51 -23.83 -3.47
CA LEU A 12 19.03 -24.68 -2.38
C LEU A 12 20.05 -24.83 -1.25
N GLN A 13 21.35 -24.92 -1.59
CA GLN A 13 22.42 -25.05 -0.62
C GLN A 13 22.66 -23.75 0.16
N LEU A 14 22.60 -22.61 -0.53
CA LEU A 14 22.80 -21.28 0.06
C LEU A 14 21.52 -20.72 0.71
N GLY A 15 20.35 -21.26 0.38
CA GLY A 15 19.07 -20.76 0.87
C GLY A 15 18.62 -19.44 0.21
N ILE A 16 19.27 -19.00 -0.86
CA ILE A 16 19.03 -17.74 -1.55
C ILE A 16 18.83 -17.98 -3.05
N LYS A 17 17.90 -17.24 -3.65
CA LYS A 17 17.71 -17.22 -5.11
C LYS A 17 18.41 -16.02 -5.72
N ASP A 18 19.30 -16.28 -6.67
CA ASP A 18 19.97 -15.25 -7.45
C ASP A 18 19.08 -14.77 -8.61
N ALA A 19 18.15 -13.87 -8.32
CA ALA A 19 17.18 -13.40 -9.32
C ALA A 19 17.83 -12.73 -10.55
N ILE A 20 19.00 -12.10 -10.37
CA ILE A 20 19.74 -11.41 -11.44
C ILE A 20 20.33 -12.46 -12.39
N ASN A 21 21.07 -13.44 -11.86
CA ASN A 21 21.67 -14.47 -12.69
C ASN A 21 20.62 -15.42 -13.28
N ILE A 22 19.53 -15.73 -12.55
CA ILE A 22 18.40 -16.49 -13.10
C ILE A 22 17.80 -15.78 -14.32
N ARG A 23 17.65 -14.45 -14.27
CA ARG A 23 17.15 -13.67 -15.40
C ARG A 23 18.13 -13.70 -16.57
N PHE A 24 19.41 -13.47 -16.33
CA PHE A 24 20.45 -13.55 -17.36
C PHE A 24 20.48 -14.92 -18.05
N LEU A 25 20.44 -16.01 -17.27
CA LEU A 25 20.38 -17.39 -17.77
C LEU A 25 19.09 -17.70 -18.54
N THR A 26 17.98 -17.05 -18.17
CA THR A 26 16.71 -17.21 -18.88
C THR A 26 16.72 -16.47 -20.21
N GLU A 27 17.21 -15.22 -20.23
CA GLU A 27 17.35 -14.41 -21.44
C GLU A 27 18.34 -15.05 -22.44
N ALA A 28 19.46 -15.62 -21.96
CA ALA A 28 20.45 -16.31 -22.79
C ALA A 28 19.92 -17.54 -23.55
N LYS A 29 18.74 -18.07 -23.19
CA LYS A 29 18.09 -19.16 -23.96
C LYS A 29 17.39 -18.67 -25.22
N SER A 30 16.94 -17.42 -25.21
CA SER A 30 16.15 -16.81 -26.28
C SER A 30 16.89 -15.74 -27.07
N ASP A 31 17.91 -15.11 -26.47
CA ASP A 31 18.68 -14.02 -27.05
C ASP A 31 20.12 -14.49 -27.40
N PRO A 32 20.49 -14.53 -28.69
CA PRO A 32 21.83 -14.92 -29.14
C PRO A 32 22.96 -14.04 -28.61
N GLN A 33 22.74 -12.73 -28.43
CA GLN A 33 23.77 -11.83 -27.90
C GLN A 33 24.02 -12.10 -26.42
N ARG A 34 22.95 -12.33 -25.64
CA ARG A 34 23.07 -12.73 -24.23
C ARG A 34 23.75 -14.08 -24.06
N LYS A 35 23.47 -15.01 -24.97
CA LYS A 35 24.14 -16.30 -25.01
C LYS A 35 25.64 -16.16 -25.24
N LEU A 36 26.04 -15.33 -26.21
CA LEU A 36 27.44 -15.05 -26.51
C LEU A 36 28.13 -14.39 -25.31
N GLN A 37 27.50 -13.37 -24.72
CA GLN A 37 28.00 -12.70 -23.51
C GLN A 37 28.19 -13.69 -22.34
N MET A 38 27.31 -14.67 -22.19
CA MET A 38 27.44 -15.72 -21.18
C MET A 38 28.61 -16.65 -21.49
N GLU A 39 28.78 -17.07 -22.74
CA GLU A 39 29.88 -17.93 -23.19
C GLU A 39 31.24 -17.22 -23.01
N ASP A 40 31.34 -15.93 -23.36
CA ASP A 40 32.53 -15.12 -23.14
C ASP A 40 32.90 -15.02 -21.64
N LEU A 41 31.90 -14.77 -20.78
CA LEU A 41 32.11 -14.72 -19.33
C LEU A 41 32.58 -16.06 -18.77
N MET A 42 32.09 -17.18 -19.33
CA MET A 42 32.55 -18.53 -18.93
C MET A 42 33.98 -18.81 -19.35
N GLU A 43 34.38 -18.36 -20.55
CA GLU A 43 35.73 -18.55 -21.06
C GLU A 43 36.75 -17.70 -20.28
N GLU A 44 36.38 -16.49 -19.87
CA GLU A 44 37.22 -15.63 -19.03
C GLU A 44 37.35 -16.17 -17.59
N ASP A 45 36.22 -16.38 -16.90
CA ASP A 45 36.16 -16.93 -15.55
C ASP A 45 34.72 -17.40 -15.23
N GLU A 46 34.50 -18.73 -15.18
CA GLU A 46 33.21 -19.34 -14.80
C GLU A 46 32.64 -18.76 -13.51
N SER A 47 33.49 -18.32 -12.59
CA SER A 47 33.11 -17.77 -11.31
C SER A 47 32.35 -16.43 -11.42
N ARG A 48 32.44 -15.73 -12.57
CA ARG A 48 31.72 -14.47 -12.88
C ARG A 48 30.26 -14.67 -13.24
N LEU A 49 29.84 -15.89 -13.56
CA LEU A 49 28.43 -16.22 -13.74
C LEU A 49 27.65 -16.31 -12.43
N HIS A 50 28.35 -16.35 -11.30
CA HIS A 50 27.77 -16.48 -9.97
C HIS A 50 28.01 -15.19 -9.20
N ASN A 51 27.05 -14.80 -8.35
CA ASN A 51 27.20 -13.63 -7.52
C ASN A 51 28.36 -13.83 -6.51
N SER A 52 29.40 -12.99 -6.63
CA SER A 52 30.60 -13.06 -5.78
C SER A 52 30.32 -12.90 -4.29
N PHE A 53 29.19 -12.29 -3.90
CA PHE A 53 28.78 -12.22 -2.49
C PHE A 53 28.63 -13.59 -1.85
N PHE A 54 28.24 -14.62 -2.61
CA PHE A 54 28.07 -15.98 -2.09
C PHE A 54 29.39 -16.69 -1.75
N LYS A 55 30.53 -16.15 -2.19
CA LYS A 55 31.87 -16.67 -1.89
C LYS A 55 32.49 -16.01 -0.65
N LEU A 56 31.83 -15.01 -0.07
CA LEU A 56 32.34 -14.34 1.13
C LEU A 56 32.31 -15.33 2.30
N HIS A 57 33.47 -15.56 2.93
CA HIS A 57 33.58 -16.47 4.09
C HIS A 57 32.64 -16.12 5.25
N ALA A 58 32.26 -14.85 5.37
CA ALA A 58 31.37 -14.36 6.41
C ALA A 58 29.87 -14.45 6.06
N PHE A 59 29.52 -14.87 4.84
CA PHE A 59 28.13 -14.92 4.36
C PHE A 59 27.55 -16.34 4.46
N ASP A 60 26.42 -16.45 5.14
CA ASP A 60 25.59 -17.64 5.18
C ASP A 60 24.16 -17.27 4.78
N GLY A 61 23.73 -17.68 3.58
CA GLY A 61 22.45 -17.22 3.05
C GLY A 61 21.22 -17.64 3.86
N VAL A 62 21.33 -18.66 4.72
CA VAL A 62 20.24 -19.08 5.61
C VAL A 62 20.22 -18.22 6.87
N TYR A 63 21.35 -18.08 7.56
CA TYR A 63 21.42 -17.31 8.81
C TYR A 63 21.43 -15.80 8.60
N ASP A 64 21.93 -15.32 7.45
CA ASP A 64 21.99 -13.90 7.11
C ASP A 64 20.70 -13.36 6.48
N THR A 65 19.72 -14.22 6.22
CA THR A 65 18.38 -13.80 5.78
C THR A 65 17.45 -13.67 6.99
N PRO A 66 17.07 -12.45 7.40
CA PRO A 66 16.19 -12.27 8.56
C PRO A 66 14.77 -12.79 8.30
N VAL A 67 14.07 -13.14 9.37
CA VAL A 67 12.64 -13.47 9.32
C VAL A 67 11.83 -12.18 9.17
N GLU A 68 11.39 -11.90 7.94
CA GLU A 68 10.62 -10.70 7.60
C GLU A 68 9.20 -10.74 8.19
N VAL A 69 8.93 -9.92 9.20
CA VAL A 69 7.71 -10.00 10.02
C VAL A 69 6.44 -9.53 9.32
N LEU A 70 6.51 -8.62 8.34
CA LEU A 70 5.33 -8.18 7.60
C LEU A 70 4.72 -9.34 6.82
N HIS A 71 5.54 -10.08 6.08
CA HIS A 71 5.11 -11.19 5.26
C HIS A 71 4.87 -12.45 6.07
N VAL A 72 5.73 -12.76 7.04
CA VAL A 72 5.61 -13.99 7.84
C VAL A 72 4.46 -13.89 8.82
N ILE A 73 4.37 -12.81 9.60
CA ILE A 73 3.38 -12.68 10.68
C ILE A 73 2.08 -12.08 10.18
N LEU A 74 2.10 -10.86 9.62
CA LEU A 74 0.85 -10.15 9.29
C LEU A 74 0.19 -10.72 8.03
N LEU A 75 0.89 -10.71 6.90
CA LEU A 75 0.42 -11.24 5.62
C LEU A 75 0.56 -12.78 5.52
N GLY A 76 0.93 -13.43 6.63
CA GLY A 76 1.08 -14.86 6.76
C GLY A 76 0.18 -15.39 7.86
N VAL A 77 0.73 -15.57 9.06
CA VAL A 77 0.04 -16.17 10.21
C VAL A 77 -1.30 -15.49 10.49
N VAL A 78 -1.30 -14.19 10.77
CA VAL A 78 -2.50 -13.42 11.12
C VAL A 78 -3.52 -13.45 9.97
N LYS A 79 -3.07 -13.24 8.73
CA LYS A 79 -3.91 -13.35 7.53
C LYS A 79 -4.58 -14.71 7.42
N TYR A 80 -3.83 -15.80 7.60
CA TYR A 80 -4.38 -17.15 7.52
C TYR A 80 -5.43 -17.39 8.61
N MET A 81 -5.15 -17.00 9.85
CA MET A 81 -6.10 -17.19 10.96
C MET A 81 -7.36 -16.34 10.78
N ALA A 82 -7.21 -15.07 10.40
CA ALA A 82 -8.34 -14.16 10.18
C ALA A 82 -9.23 -14.63 9.01
N GLN A 83 -8.60 -15.08 7.92
CA GLN A 83 -9.32 -15.62 6.77
C GLN A 83 -10.07 -16.90 7.12
N ASP A 84 -9.41 -17.86 7.78
CA ASP A 84 -10.01 -19.13 8.18
C ASP A 84 -11.25 -18.89 9.05
N PHE A 85 -11.13 -18.03 10.05
CA PHE A 85 -12.23 -17.67 10.94
C PHE A 85 -13.38 -16.95 10.22
N ILE A 86 -13.10 -15.85 9.50
CA ILE A 86 -14.16 -15.01 8.90
C ILE A 86 -14.85 -15.72 7.73
N SER A 87 -14.17 -16.64 7.03
CA SER A 87 -14.76 -17.36 5.89
C SER A 87 -15.94 -18.23 6.30
N ASP A 88 -15.90 -18.79 7.51
CA ASP A 88 -16.93 -19.68 8.06
C ASP A 88 -18.19 -18.94 8.55
N LEU A 89 -18.10 -17.63 8.76
CA LEU A 89 -19.20 -16.83 9.33
C LEU A 89 -20.30 -16.53 8.30
N THR A 90 -21.54 -16.55 8.77
CA THR A 90 -22.73 -16.12 8.05
C THR A 90 -22.71 -14.60 7.79
N LYS A 91 -23.61 -14.13 6.92
CA LYS A 91 -23.73 -12.69 6.65
C LYS A 91 -24.10 -11.90 7.91
N THR A 92 -25.03 -12.39 8.70
CA THR A 92 -25.51 -11.73 9.93
C THR A 92 -24.39 -11.63 10.97
N GLU A 93 -23.61 -12.70 11.18
CA GLU A 93 -22.46 -12.66 12.09
C GLU A 93 -21.40 -11.67 11.61
N LYS A 94 -21.15 -11.59 10.30
CA LYS A 94 -20.23 -10.59 9.72
C LYS A 94 -20.70 -9.15 9.96
N ASP A 95 -22.00 -8.90 9.84
CA ASP A 95 -22.58 -7.58 10.13
C ASP A 95 -22.42 -7.25 11.63
N GLN A 96 -22.63 -8.22 12.53
CA GLN A 96 -22.36 -8.03 13.97
C GLN A 96 -20.89 -7.78 14.29
N LEU A 97 -19.94 -8.45 13.60
CA LEU A 97 -18.51 -8.14 13.73
C LEU A 97 -18.20 -6.70 13.34
N VAL A 98 -18.86 -6.19 12.29
CA VAL A 98 -18.73 -4.80 11.85
C VAL A 98 -19.22 -3.85 12.95
N ASP A 99 -20.34 -4.14 13.60
CA ASP A 99 -20.91 -3.31 14.67
C ASP A 99 -20.04 -3.32 15.94
N ARG A 100 -19.50 -4.48 16.31
CA ARG A 100 -18.53 -4.59 17.41
C ARG A 100 -17.23 -3.84 17.11
N LEU A 101 -16.70 -3.96 15.89
CA LEU A 101 -15.54 -3.16 15.46
C LEU A 101 -15.85 -1.66 15.54
N ARG A 102 -17.05 -1.19 15.15
CA ARG A 102 -17.42 0.24 15.30
C ARG A 102 -17.40 0.73 16.75
N SER A 103 -17.54 -0.19 17.70
CA SER A 103 -17.62 0.07 19.15
C SER A 103 -16.28 -0.11 19.85
N PHE A 104 -15.29 -0.67 19.16
CA PHE A 104 -13.95 -0.88 19.69
C PHE A 104 -13.24 0.46 19.96
N ASP A 105 -12.72 0.65 21.16
CA ASP A 105 -12.01 1.87 21.53
C ASP A 105 -10.56 1.81 21.02
N CYS A 106 -10.18 2.73 20.14
CA CYS A 106 -8.82 2.82 19.61
C CYS A 106 -7.86 3.66 20.49
N LYS A 107 -8.32 4.27 21.58
CA LYS A 107 -7.46 5.07 22.46
C LYS A 107 -6.33 4.23 23.04
N GLY A 108 -5.11 4.78 23.06
CA GLY A 108 -3.92 4.06 23.48
C GLY A 108 -3.40 3.03 22.45
N LEU A 109 -3.95 3.03 21.22
CA LEU A 109 -3.44 2.27 20.08
C LEU A 109 -2.93 3.19 18.98
N ASN A 110 -1.95 2.73 18.20
CA ASN A 110 -1.48 3.42 17.01
C ASN A 110 -2.44 3.20 15.80
N ILE A 111 -3.71 3.58 15.97
CA ILE A 111 -4.78 3.40 14.97
C ILE A 111 -5.52 4.74 14.75
N ASP A 112 -5.21 5.41 13.65
CA ASP A 112 -5.78 6.74 13.35
C ASP A 112 -7.27 6.70 12.99
N SER A 113 -7.69 5.66 12.27
CA SER A 113 -9.06 5.52 11.79
C SER A 113 -9.39 4.06 11.55
N LEU A 114 -10.59 3.66 11.97
CA LEU A 114 -11.11 2.32 11.78
C LEU A 114 -12.15 2.31 10.65
N LYS A 115 -12.04 1.35 9.73
CA LYS A 115 -13.04 1.12 8.66
C LYS A 115 -13.67 -0.27 8.78
N PRO A 116 -14.57 -0.50 9.75
CA PRO A 116 -15.08 -1.84 10.10
C PRO A 116 -15.62 -2.65 8.92
N LYS A 117 -16.50 -2.05 8.11
CA LYS A 117 -17.07 -2.70 6.91
C LYS A 117 -15.99 -3.15 5.94
N TYR A 118 -15.01 -2.29 5.68
CA TYR A 118 -13.91 -2.60 4.77
C TYR A 118 -13.06 -3.77 5.29
N LEU A 119 -12.72 -3.77 6.58
CA LEU A 119 -11.90 -4.82 7.19
C LEU A 119 -12.53 -6.22 7.08
N ILE A 120 -13.83 -6.33 7.34
CA ILE A 120 -14.54 -7.61 7.29
C ILE A 120 -14.84 -8.02 5.84
N GLN A 121 -15.31 -7.10 4.99
CA GLN A 121 -15.68 -7.40 3.61
C GLN A 121 -14.48 -7.78 2.73
N HIS A 122 -13.33 -7.14 2.95
CA HIS A 122 -12.15 -7.27 2.11
C HIS A 122 -11.01 -8.05 2.79
N ILE A 123 -11.30 -8.88 3.79
CA ILE A 123 -10.31 -9.61 4.61
C ILE A 123 -9.22 -10.34 3.80
N LEU A 124 -9.52 -10.76 2.56
CA LEU A 124 -8.57 -11.44 1.66
C LEU A 124 -7.50 -10.52 1.05
N SER A 125 -7.82 -9.24 0.90
CA SER A 125 -7.04 -8.24 0.16
C SER A 125 -6.61 -7.04 0.99
N ILE A 126 -6.85 -7.04 2.31
CA ILE A 126 -6.35 -6.00 3.20
C ILE A 126 -4.82 -6.09 3.39
N VAL A 127 -4.22 -5.00 3.86
CA VAL A 127 -2.76 -4.86 3.99
C VAL A 127 -2.27 -5.13 5.42
N GLY A 128 -0.95 -5.17 5.63
CA GLY A 128 -0.36 -5.46 6.95
C GLY A 128 -0.84 -4.55 8.08
N ARG A 129 -1.03 -3.24 7.81
CA ARG A 129 -1.60 -2.28 8.77
C ARG A 129 -2.99 -2.71 9.24
N ASP A 130 -3.85 -3.11 8.32
CA ASP A 130 -5.22 -3.56 8.64
C ASP A 130 -5.21 -4.85 9.46
N PHE A 131 -4.26 -5.76 9.20
CA PHE A 131 -4.10 -6.96 10.03
C PHE A 131 -3.60 -6.65 11.45
N LYS A 132 -2.78 -5.62 11.66
CA LYS A 132 -2.42 -5.15 13.02
C LYS A 132 -3.65 -4.67 13.78
N VAL A 133 -4.60 -4.01 13.10
CA VAL A 133 -5.86 -3.59 13.70
C VAL A 133 -6.70 -4.80 14.10
N ILE A 134 -6.89 -5.75 13.18
CA ILE A 134 -7.66 -6.97 13.44
C ILE A 134 -7.07 -7.77 14.60
N LEU A 135 -5.74 -7.93 14.64
CA LEU A 135 -5.04 -8.63 15.70
C LEU A 135 -5.28 -8.04 17.10
N GLN A 136 -5.27 -6.71 17.21
CA GLN A 136 -5.48 -5.99 18.48
C GLN A 136 -6.96 -5.96 18.90
N ALA A 137 -7.89 -6.02 17.94
CA ALA A 137 -9.33 -5.99 18.21
C ALA A 137 -9.97 -7.39 18.35
N ALA A 138 -9.33 -8.43 17.81
CA ALA A 138 -9.89 -9.79 17.73
C ALA A 138 -10.43 -10.33 19.06
N PRO A 139 -9.75 -10.18 20.21
CA PRO A 139 -10.27 -10.67 21.50
C PRO A 139 -11.64 -10.10 21.88
N PHE A 140 -11.93 -8.86 21.49
CA PHE A 140 -13.15 -8.15 21.88
C PHE A 140 -14.26 -8.26 20.83
N VAL A 141 -13.88 -8.54 19.59
CA VAL A 141 -14.81 -8.58 18.45
C VAL A 141 -15.15 -10.02 18.08
N PHE A 142 -14.16 -10.91 18.02
CA PHE A 142 -14.30 -12.23 17.40
C PHE A 142 -14.70 -13.33 18.38
N PHE A 143 -14.33 -13.20 19.66
CA PHE A 143 -14.34 -14.30 20.62
C PHE A 143 -15.72 -14.91 20.88
N ASP A 144 -16.80 -14.14 20.79
CA ASP A 144 -18.17 -14.66 20.97
C ASP A 144 -18.63 -15.57 19.82
N PHE A 145 -17.93 -15.51 18.69
CA PHE A 145 -18.23 -16.30 17.49
C PHE A 145 -17.22 -17.45 17.30
N MET A 146 -16.31 -17.64 18.25
CA MET A 146 -15.27 -18.67 18.20
C MET A 146 -15.62 -19.86 19.09
N THR A 147 -15.28 -21.06 18.62
CA THR A 147 -15.24 -22.23 19.49
C THR A 147 -14.08 -22.09 20.50
N PRO A 148 -14.13 -22.79 21.65
CA PRO A 148 -13.04 -22.76 22.63
C PRO A 148 -11.66 -23.09 22.03
N GLU A 149 -11.61 -23.99 21.04
CA GLU A 149 -10.37 -24.36 20.35
C GLU A 149 -9.84 -23.21 19.49
N LYS A 150 -10.71 -22.58 18.68
CA LYS A 150 -10.32 -21.40 17.87
C LYS A 150 -9.86 -20.26 18.78
N LYS A 151 -10.57 -20.05 19.90
CA LYS A 151 -10.24 -19.03 20.89
C LYS A 151 -8.85 -19.23 21.49
N ALA A 152 -8.50 -20.46 21.90
CA ALA A 152 -7.19 -20.77 22.46
C ALA A 152 -6.03 -20.44 21.50
N ILE A 153 -6.22 -20.71 20.20
CA ILE A 153 -5.24 -20.37 19.15
C ILE A 153 -5.06 -18.85 19.05
N TRP A 154 -6.16 -18.10 19.04
CA TRP A 154 -6.11 -16.64 18.95
C TRP A 154 -5.52 -15.99 20.20
N VAL A 155 -5.84 -16.50 21.39
CA VAL A 155 -5.19 -16.06 22.64
C VAL A 155 -3.69 -16.28 22.58
N ALA A 156 -3.23 -17.46 22.14
CA ALA A 156 -1.81 -17.74 21.99
C ALA A 156 -1.14 -16.81 20.95
N LEU A 157 -1.83 -16.50 19.85
CA LEU A 157 -1.36 -15.54 18.84
C LEU A 157 -1.26 -14.12 19.41
N CYS A 158 -2.29 -13.65 20.11
CA CYS A 158 -2.33 -12.32 20.74
C CYS A 158 -1.29 -12.16 21.85
N ARG A 159 -0.83 -13.24 22.49
CA ARG A 159 0.32 -13.24 23.42
C ARG A 159 1.67 -13.22 22.71
N LEU A 160 1.78 -13.91 21.58
CA LEU A 160 3.01 -13.96 20.79
C LEU A 160 3.29 -12.62 20.11
N THR A 161 2.30 -11.99 19.48
CA THR A 161 2.54 -10.85 18.59
C THR A 161 3.12 -9.60 19.25
N PRO A 162 2.77 -9.21 20.49
CA PRO A 162 3.41 -8.05 21.11
C PRO A 162 4.90 -8.28 21.40
N LEU A 163 5.32 -9.52 21.68
CA LEU A 163 6.75 -9.89 21.76
C LEU A 163 7.46 -9.72 20.42
N VAL A 164 6.76 -9.98 19.31
CA VAL A 164 7.33 -9.86 17.96
C VAL A 164 7.48 -8.39 17.53
N PHE A 165 6.51 -7.54 17.88
CA PHE A 165 6.44 -6.15 17.41
C PHE A 165 7.05 -5.11 18.36
N GLN A 166 7.57 -5.52 19.51
CA GLN A 166 8.29 -4.60 20.39
C GLN A 166 9.58 -4.08 19.72
N THR A 167 9.89 -2.82 19.97
CA THR A 167 11.03 -2.12 19.37
C THR A 167 12.26 -2.08 20.28
N ASN A 168 12.12 -2.53 21.52
CA ASN A 168 13.19 -2.56 22.52
C ASN A 168 13.18 -3.90 23.26
N ILE A 169 14.35 -4.50 23.45
CA ILE A 169 14.55 -5.75 24.20
C ILE A 169 15.59 -5.46 25.28
N PRO A 170 15.19 -5.27 26.55
CA PRO A 170 16.12 -4.90 27.62
C PRO A 170 17.04 -6.06 28.02
N ASP A 171 16.53 -7.29 27.99
CA ASP A 171 17.29 -8.51 28.28
C ASP A 171 17.02 -9.53 27.16
N MET A 172 18.03 -9.74 26.32
CA MET A 172 17.94 -10.68 25.20
C MET A 172 17.81 -12.13 25.66
N ALA A 173 18.48 -12.54 26.74
CA ALA A 173 18.44 -13.92 27.21
C ALA A 173 17.05 -14.27 27.77
N ALA A 174 16.49 -13.41 28.61
CA ALA A 174 15.13 -13.57 29.12
C ALA A 174 14.09 -13.53 27.98
N PHE A 175 14.27 -12.61 27.03
CA PHE A 175 13.39 -12.49 25.87
C PHE A 175 13.39 -13.75 25.00
N GLN A 176 14.57 -14.34 24.73
CA GLN A 176 14.69 -15.59 23.95
C GLN A 176 13.88 -16.74 24.56
N ILE A 177 13.85 -16.85 25.90
CA ILE A 177 13.03 -17.85 26.60
C ILE A 177 11.55 -17.56 26.36
N GLN A 178 11.12 -16.31 26.59
CA GLN A 178 9.72 -15.91 26.47
C GLN A 178 9.17 -16.11 25.06
N ILE A 179 9.89 -15.66 24.02
CA ILE A 179 9.42 -15.76 22.65
C ILE A 179 9.38 -17.21 22.16
N ARG A 180 10.34 -18.06 22.54
CA ARG A 180 10.32 -19.49 22.21
C ARG A 180 9.12 -20.18 22.85
N GLN A 181 8.85 -19.91 24.11
CA GLN A 181 7.67 -20.44 24.80
C GLN A 181 6.37 -19.97 24.15
N ALA A 182 6.27 -18.68 23.79
CA ALA A 182 5.08 -18.14 23.11
C ALA A 182 4.87 -18.80 21.74
N ILE A 183 5.94 -19.02 20.96
CA ILE A 183 5.89 -19.74 19.68
C ILE A 183 5.48 -21.20 19.88
N ASP A 184 6.09 -21.91 20.84
CA ASP A 184 5.78 -23.31 21.13
C ASP A 184 4.31 -23.47 21.56
N ASN A 185 3.81 -22.58 22.43
CA ASN A 185 2.41 -22.55 22.84
C ASN A 185 1.48 -22.30 21.65
N PHE A 186 1.78 -21.30 20.80
CA PHE A 186 0.98 -21.02 19.61
C PHE A 186 0.95 -22.22 18.64
N LEU A 187 2.10 -22.83 18.35
CA LEU A 187 2.18 -24.00 17.47
C LEU A 187 1.48 -25.23 18.06
N CYS A 188 1.54 -25.42 19.38
CA CYS A 188 0.81 -26.47 20.08
C CYS A 188 -0.71 -26.30 19.93
N GLU A 189 -1.25 -25.11 20.23
CA GLU A 189 -2.69 -24.85 20.03
C GLU A 189 -3.10 -24.98 18.57
N LEU A 190 -2.27 -24.49 17.66
CA LEU A 190 -2.54 -24.56 16.22
C LEU A 190 -2.61 -26.03 15.72
N THR A 191 -1.69 -26.88 16.15
CA THR A 191 -1.65 -28.30 15.74
C THR A 191 -2.78 -29.14 16.34
N LYS A 192 -3.34 -28.75 17.49
CA LYS A 192 -4.58 -29.36 18.02
C LYS A 192 -5.76 -29.18 17.08
N SER A 193 -5.83 -28.07 16.34
CA SER A 193 -6.87 -27.88 15.31
C SER A 193 -6.61 -28.73 14.07
N THR A 194 -5.40 -28.65 13.51
CA THR A 194 -4.99 -29.50 12.39
C THR A 194 -3.47 -29.47 12.23
N ALA A 195 -2.86 -30.63 12.02
CA ALA A 195 -1.44 -30.72 11.71
C ALA A 195 -1.09 -30.15 10.32
N GLN A 196 -2.07 -29.90 9.44
CA GLN A 196 -1.81 -29.42 8.08
C GLN A 196 -1.16 -28.02 8.02
N TRP A 197 -1.22 -27.25 9.10
CA TRP A 197 -0.56 -25.95 9.19
C TRP A 197 0.96 -26.02 8.96
N VAL A 198 1.60 -27.17 9.20
CA VAL A 198 3.04 -27.38 8.91
C VAL A 198 3.38 -27.23 7.43
N ASN A 199 2.42 -27.39 6.52
CA ASN A 199 2.61 -27.22 5.08
C ASN A 199 2.67 -25.74 4.68
N LYS A 200 2.41 -24.79 5.59
CA LYS A 200 2.55 -23.35 5.33
C LYS A 200 3.98 -22.91 5.69
N PRO A 201 4.80 -22.51 4.70
CA PRO A 201 6.20 -22.11 4.96
C PRO A 201 6.33 -21.00 6.00
N LYS A 202 5.39 -20.04 6.01
CA LYS A 202 5.38 -18.92 6.96
C LYS A 202 5.17 -19.36 8.42
N ILE A 203 4.46 -20.47 8.66
CA ILE A 203 4.32 -21.05 10.00
C ILE A 203 5.64 -21.69 10.43
N HIS A 204 6.33 -22.38 9.52
CA HIS A 204 7.66 -22.93 9.79
C HIS A 204 8.68 -21.83 10.14
N MET A 205 8.62 -20.69 9.45
CA MET A 205 9.52 -19.54 9.72
C MET A 205 9.45 -19.02 11.16
N LEU A 206 8.36 -19.26 11.90
CA LEU A 206 8.28 -18.91 13.32
C LEU A 206 9.36 -19.61 14.15
N ARG A 207 9.81 -20.81 13.78
CA ARG A 207 10.87 -21.53 14.50
C ARG A 207 12.23 -20.84 14.41
N HIS A 208 12.44 -20.06 13.36
CA HIS A 208 13.69 -19.33 13.10
C HIS A 208 13.65 -17.89 13.62
N LEU A 209 12.47 -17.37 13.95
CA LEU A 209 12.29 -15.99 14.43
C LEU A 209 13.13 -15.68 15.69
N PRO A 210 13.23 -16.56 16.70
CA PRO A 210 14.09 -16.31 17.86
C PRO A 210 15.57 -16.14 17.48
N ASP A 211 16.09 -17.01 16.62
CA ASP A 211 17.48 -16.95 16.18
C ASP A 211 17.76 -15.71 15.32
N ALA A 212 16.79 -15.32 14.48
CA ALA A 212 16.87 -14.06 13.74
C ALA A 212 16.88 -12.84 14.67
N ILE A 213 16.05 -12.81 15.73
CA ILE A 213 16.07 -11.70 16.70
C ILE A 213 17.39 -11.65 17.47
N LEU A 214 17.98 -12.82 17.78
CA LEU A 214 19.29 -12.87 18.43
C LEU A 214 20.39 -12.28 17.54
N ARG A 215 20.32 -12.49 16.22
CA ARG A 215 21.32 -12.01 15.25
C ARG A 215 21.12 -10.55 14.84
N PHE A 216 19.88 -10.13 14.63
CA PHE A 216 19.56 -8.82 14.02
C PHE A 216 18.93 -7.81 14.99
N GLY A 217 18.68 -8.21 16.25
CA GLY A 217 17.95 -7.39 17.21
C GLY A 217 16.43 -7.50 17.04
N PRO A 218 15.64 -6.57 17.61
CA PRO A 218 14.18 -6.60 17.56
C PRO A 218 13.65 -6.80 16.14
N ALA A 219 12.64 -7.66 15.96
CA ALA A 219 12.18 -8.07 14.64
C ALA A 219 11.65 -6.90 13.79
N SER A 220 11.24 -5.80 14.44
CA SER A 220 10.88 -4.54 13.79
C SER A 220 11.98 -3.95 12.90
N LEU A 221 13.26 -4.23 13.20
CA LEU A 221 14.41 -3.78 12.40
C LEU A 221 14.49 -4.46 11.04
N THR A 222 13.89 -5.64 10.92
CA THR A 222 13.91 -6.46 9.70
C THR A 222 12.61 -6.37 8.89
N SER A 223 11.70 -5.48 9.29
CA SER A 223 10.43 -5.25 8.58
C SER A 223 10.64 -4.56 7.24
N THR A 224 10.07 -5.11 6.16
CA THR A 224 10.16 -4.51 4.81
C THR A 224 9.16 -3.39 4.55
N GLU A 225 8.30 -3.05 5.51
CA GLU A 225 7.23 -2.04 5.35
C GLU A 225 7.77 -0.70 4.84
N LYS A 226 8.94 -0.25 5.33
CA LYS A 226 9.60 0.98 4.86
C LYS A 226 10.02 0.88 3.40
N PHE A 227 10.63 -0.22 3.00
CA PHE A 227 11.04 -0.45 1.61
C PHE A 227 9.83 -0.57 0.67
N GLU A 228 8.76 -1.23 1.10
CA GLU A 228 7.53 -1.34 0.32
C GLU A 228 6.79 -0.01 0.17
N SER A 229 6.84 0.85 1.20
CA SER A 229 6.26 2.20 1.12
C SER A 229 6.93 3.04 0.04
N TYR A 230 8.20 2.74 -0.29
CA TYR A 230 8.94 3.40 -1.36
C TYR A 230 8.38 3.10 -2.76
N ASN A 231 7.66 1.98 -2.93
CA ASN A 231 6.91 1.73 -4.16
C ASN A 231 5.87 2.84 -4.44
N GLY A 232 5.36 3.50 -3.40
CA GLY A 232 4.50 4.68 -3.55
C GLY A 232 5.22 5.84 -4.24
N VAL A 233 6.47 6.11 -3.84
CA VAL A 233 7.33 7.14 -4.44
C VAL A 233 7.62 6.82 -5.91
N LEU A 234 7.97 5.57 -6.22
CA LEU A 234 8.18 5.12 -7.60
C LEU A 234 6.92 5.31 -8.47
N ARG A 235 5.73 4.94 -7.96
CA ARG A 235 4.47 5.15 -8.68
C ARG A 235 4.18 6.62 -8.89
N GLN A 236 4.45 7.47 -7.90
CA GLN A 236 4.23 8.90 -8.01
C GLN A 236 5.12 9.51 -9.10
N ALA A 237 6.42 9.18 -9.14
CA ALA A 237 7.32 9.59 -10.22
C ALA A 237 6.82 9.12 -11.59
N SER A 238 6.30 7.89 -11.68
CA SER A 238 5.70 7.37 -12.92
C SER A 238 4.43 8.11 -13.35
N VAL A 239 3.55 8.48 -12.40
CA VAL A 239 2.28 9.17 -12.69
C VAL A 239 2.53 10.56 -13.29
N HIS A 240 3.59 11.24 -12.85
CA HIS A 240 3.98 12.58 -13.29
C HIS A 240 4.94 12.59 -14.49
N SER A 241 5.28 11.43 -15.06
CA SER A 241 6.07 11.32 -16.28
C SER A 241 5.19 11.43 -17.53
N ASN A 242 5.79 11.67 -18.70
CA ASN A 242 5.07 11.64 -19.99
C ASN A 242 4.60 10.22 -20.39
N LYS A 243 5.00 9.20 -19.61
CA LYS A 243 4.66 7.78 -19.75
C LYS A 243 5.14 7.11 -21.03
N LEU A 244 5.98 7.77 -21.83
CA LEU A 244 6.57 7.20 -23.05
C LEU A 244 7.74 6.25 -22.72
N ALA A 245 8.53 6.60 -21.69
CA ALA A 245 9.61 5.76 -21.19
C ALA A 245 9.69 5.83 -19.64
N PRO A 246 8.69 5.28 -18.92
CA PRO A 246 8.59 5.45 -17.46
C PRO A 246 9.85 5.07 -16.70
N GLY A 247 10.54 4.00 -17.10
CA GLY A 247 11.79 3.59 -16.45
C GLY A 247 12.90 4.63 -16.54
N ARG A 248 13.08 5.25 -17.72
CA ARG A 248 14.06 6.32 -17.94
C ARG A 248 13.67 7.58 -17.17
N ASP A 249 12.40 7.96 -17.23
CA ASP A 249 11.93 9.17 -16.57
C ASP A 249 12.06 9.07 -15.04
N ILE A 250 11.72 7.91 -14.46
CA ILE A 250 11.92 7.63 -13.03
C ILE A 250 13.40 7.66 -12.70
N ALA A 251 14.26 7.04 -13.50
CA ALA A 251 15.70 7.04 -13.28
C ALA A 251 16.27 8.48 -13.26
N ASN A 252 15.92 9.30 -14.25
CA ASN A 252 16.35 10.70 -14.32
C ASN A 252 15.83 11.53 -13.14
N ALA A 253 14.58 11.31 -12.72
CA ALA A 253 14.03 12.00 -11.54
C ALA A 253 14.79 11.63 -10.26
N PHE A 254 15.12 10.35 -10.09
CA PHE A 254 15.85 9.86 -8.92
C PHE A 254 17.32 10.27 -8.94
N GLU A 255 17.94 10.31 -10.12
CA GLU A 255 19.26 10.91 -10.33
C GLU A 255 19.24 12.37 -9.90
N ALA A 256 18.29 13.17 -10.40
CA ALA A 256 18.16 14.58 -10.04
C ALA A 256 17.99 14.77 -8.52
N TYR A 257 17.12 13.98 -7.87
CA TYR A 257 16.95 14.04 -6.41
C TYR A 257 18.22 13.64 -5.65
N SER A 258 18.92 12.60 -6.11
CA SER A 258 20.14 12.11 -5.47
C SER A 258 21.29 13.11 -5.63
N THR A 259 21.46 13.68 -6.83
CA THR A 259 22.43 14.72 -7.13
C THR A 259 22.16 15.98 -6.31
N LEU A 260 20.90 16.43 -6.26
CA LEU A 260 20.51 17.60 -5.47
C LEU A 260 20.80 17.37 -3.98
N LYS A 261 20.42 16.21 -3.45
CA LYS A 261 20.71 15.84 -2.07
C LYS A 261 22.23 15.82 -1.80
N PHE A 262 23.01 15.23 -2.70
CA PHE A 262 24.47 15.15 -2.56
C PHE A 262 25.11 16.55 -2.55
N VAL A 263 24.76 17.41 -3.50
CA VAL A 263 25.25 18.79 -3.63
C VAL A 263 24.86 19.63 -2.42
N LEU A 264 23.57 19.63 -2.04
CA LEU A 264 23.08 20.44 -0.92
C LEU A 264 23.58 19.96 0.44
N SER A 265 24.00 18.69 0.54
CA SER A 265 24.65 18.13 1.74
C SER A 265 26.17 18.39 1.79
N GLY A 266 26.74 19.09 0.80
CA GLY A 266 28.17 19.41 0.74
C GLY A 266 29.05 18.27 0.20
N GLY A 267 28.49 17.36 -0.59
CA GLY A 267 29.23 16.25 -1.20
C GLY A 267 30.39 16.70 -2.09
N TRP A 268 31.45 15.89 -2.11
CA TRP A 268 32.67 16.16 -2.88
C TRP A 268 32.62 15.51 -4.27
N ILE A 269 32.85 16.30 -5.31
CA ILE A 269 32.89 15.88 -6.71
C ILE A 269 34.31 16.04 -7.22
N TYR A 270 34.86 14.99 -7.83
CA TYR A 270 36.13 15.07 -8.51
C TYR A 270 35.96 15.81 -9.83
N ASP A 271 36.72 16.88 -10.01
CA ASP A 271 36.74 17.66 -11.24
C ASP A 271 37.98 17.29 -12.05
N GLY A 272 37.80 16.41 -13.03
CA GLY A 272 38.88 15.95 -13.90
C GLY A 272 39.54 17.07 -14.71
N SER A 273 38.88 18.21 -14.89
CA SER A 273 39.46 19.36 -15.59
C SER A 273 40.45 20.14 -14.73
N SER A 274 40.22 20.20 -13.42
CA SER A 274 41.14 20.83 -12.45
C SER A 274 42.04 19.83 -11.72
N GLY A 275 41.82 18.52 -11.91
CA GLY A 275 42.52 17.44 -11.22
C GLY A 275 42.27 17.39 -9.71
N SER A 276 41.23 18.08 -9.22
CA SER A 276 41.00 18.34 -7.80
C SER A 276 39.59 17.96 -7.35
N TRP A 277 39.43 17.71 -6.05
CA TRP A 277 38.10 17.52 -5.45
C TRP A 277 37.50 18.87 -5.07
N ARG A 278 36.26 19.09 -5.47
CA ARG A 278 35.50 20.31 -5.16
C ARG A 278 34.16 19.99 -4.53
N THR A 279 33.61 20.92 -3.77
CA THR A 279 32.26 20.83 -3.19
C THR A 279 31.44 22.06 -3.61
N ALA A 280 30.13 22.01 -3.36
CA ALA A 280 29.27 23.18 -3.54
C ALA A 280 29.73 24.33 -2.63
N SER A 281 29.61 25.56 -3.09
CA SER A 281 29.96 26.72 -2.27
C SER A 281 29.08 26.81 -1.03
N ASP A 282 29.58 27.48 0.02
CA ASP A 282 28.83 27.69 1.25
C ASP A 282 27.49 28.39 1.01
N ASN A 283 27.40 29.28 0.01
CA ASN A 283 26.14 29.94 -0.34
C ASN A 283 25.07 28.94 -0.82
N VAL A 284 25.47 27.89 -1.54
CA VAL A 284 24.54 26.85 -2.04
C VAL A 284 24.07 25.95 -0.89
N THR A 285 24.97 25.57 0.01
CA THR A 285 24.61 24.73 1.17
C THR A 285 23.85 25.52 2.23
N ALA A 286 24.16 26.82 2.41
CA ALA A 286 23.47 27.75 3.30
C ALA A 286 22.02 27.97 2.84
N PHE A 287 21.77 28.13 1.53
CA PHE A 287 20.40 28.24 1.01
C PHE A 287 19.48 27.09 1.48
N PHE A 288 19.96 25.85 1.41
CA PHE A 288 19.21 24.70 1.92
C PHE A 288 19.11 24.69 3.45
N ARG A 289 20.18 25.05 4.16
CA ARG A 289 20.20 25.07 5.63
C ARG A 289 19.23 26.11 6.20
N GLU A 290 19.17 27.28 5.58
CA GLU A 290 18.45 28.45 6.07
C GLU A 290 16.99 28.48 5.58
N SER A 291 16.70 27.97 4.38
CA SER A 291 15.31 27.94 3.88
C SER A 291 14.54 26.73 4.42
N LYS A 292 13.58 27.01 5.30
CA LYS A 292 12.63 26.01 5.81
C LYS A 292 11.70 25.51 4.70
N GLU A 293 11.28 26.39 3.81
CA GLU A 293 10.34 26.12 2.72
C GLU A 293 10.96 25.15 1.71
N VAL A 294 12.21 25.38 1.34
CA VAL A 294 12.96 24.49 0.43
C VAL A 294 13.16 23.11 1.04
N ARG A 295 13.53 23.06 2.33
CA ARG A 295 13.61 21.80 3.08
C ARG A 295 12.28 21.05 3.07
N GLN A 296 11.19 21.73 3.38
CA GLN A 296 9.85 21.14 3.37
C GLN A 296 9.41 20.68 1.97
N ALA A 297 9.68 21.47 0.93
CA ALA A 297 9.37 21.12 -0.46
C ALA A 297 10.14 19.87 -0.93
N MET A 298 11.35 19.66 -0.42
CA MET A 298 12.14 18.45 -0.67
C MET A 298 11.82 17.29 0.29
N GLY A 299 10.77 17.41 1.11
CA GLY A 299 10.36 16.37 2.06
C GLY A 299 11.28 16.23 3.28
N PHE A 300 12.20 17.18 3.52
CA PHE A 300 13.00 17.22 4.73
C PHE A 300 12.16 17.81 5.88
N ASN A 301 11.90 16.99 6.90
CA ASN A 301 11.21 17.40 8.11
C ASN A 301 12.18 17.45 9.28
N ASP A 302 12.62 18.66 9.62
CA ASP A 302 13.60 18.93 10.68
C ASP A 302 13.17 18.32 12.03
N ALA A 303 11.87 18.41 12.37
CA ALA A 303 11.31 17.86 13.60
C ALA A 303 11.31 16.32 13.66
N VAL A 304 11.42 15.64 12.51
CA VAL A 304 11.53 14.17 12.47
C VAL A 304 12.98 13.72 12.65
N VAL A 305 13.93 14.49 12.08
CA VAL A 305 15.37 14.22 12.13
C VAL A 305 15.94 14.58 13.50
N HIS A 306 15.48 15.69 14.07
CA HIS A 306 15.80 16.19 15.39
C HIS A 306 14.55 16.07 16.27
N PRO A 307 14.19 14.86 16.72
CA PRO A 307 13.06 14.68 17.61
C PRO A 307 13.30 15.44 18.92
N LEU A 308 12.21 16.01 19.46
CA LEU A 308 12.23 16.73 20.74
C LEU A 308 12.89 15.89 21.84
N GLY A 309 13.67 16.54 22.69
CA GLY A 309 14.27 15.91 23.86
C GLY A 309 13.21 15.46 24.86
N VAL A 310 13.55 14.49 25.75
CA VAL A 310 12.62 14.00 26.79
C VAL A 310 12.12 15.14 27.69
N SER A 311 12.95 16.16 27.93
CA SER A 311 12.64 17.35 28.72
C SER A 311 11.60 18.28 28.10
N GLU A 312 11.33 18.15 26.80
CA GLU A 312 10.36 18.98 26.08
C GLU A 312 8.93 18.42 26.19
N TYR A 313 8.78 17.19 26.71
CA TYR A 313 7.49 16.64 27.07
C TYR A 313 7.17 16.92 28.56
N PRO A 314 5.89 17.09 28.93
CA PRO A 314 4.72 17.12 28.06
C PRO A 314 4.40 18.53 27.51
N TYR A 315 3.64 18.59 26.41
CA TYR A 315 3.14 19.85 25.84
C TYR A 315 1.73 19.72 25.23
N PRO A 316 0.94 20.80 25.16
CA PRO A 316 -0.41 20.76 24.61
C PRO A 316 -0.43 20.67 23.08
N ILE A 317 -1.37 19.89 22.54
CA ILE A 317 -1.56 19.74 21.09
C ILE A 317 -2.86 20.43 20.66
N ARG A 318 -2.82 21.18 19.56
CA ARG A 318 -4.03 21.74 18.93
C ARG A 318 -4.92 20.60 18.40
N SER A 319 -6.13 20.50 18.92
CA SER A 319 -7.15 19.54 18.47
C SER A 319 -8.25 20.24 17.68
N GLN A 320 -8.72 19.61 16.59
CA GLN A 320 -10.00 19.99 15.99
C GLN A 320 -11.14 19.77 17.01
N SER A 321 -12.20 20.57 16.90
CA SER A 321 -13.32 20.60 17.84
C SER A 321 -13.93 19.21 18.06
N GLY A 322 -14.01 18.81 19.32
CA GLY A 322 -14.76 17.67 19.86
C GLY A 322 -15.30 18.05 21.24
N ASP A 323 -15.98 17.12 21.93
CA ASP A 323 -16.64 17.31 23.24
C ASP A 323 -15.65 17.83 24.31
N PHE A 324 -15.47 19.14 24.34
CA PHE A 324 -14.73 19.87 25.35
C PHE A 324 -15.76 20.49 26.27
N THR A 325 -15.96 19.88 27.42
CA THR A 325 -16.76 20.43 28.50
C THR A 325 -15.83 21.20 29.43
N PRO A 326 -15.92 22.55 29.47
CA PRO A 326 -15.17 23.34 30.43
C PRO A 326 -15.54 22.90 31.85
N GLU A 327 -14.55 22.55 32.65
CA GLU A 327 -14.71 22.26 34.07
C GLU A 327 -14.28 23.48 34.90
N ALA A 328 -14.85 23.61 36.11
CA ALA A 328 -14.31 24.56 37.09
C ALA A 328 -12.91 24.11 37.54
N ILE A 329 -12.04 25.07 37.87
CA ILE A 329 -10.68 24.77 38.34
C ILE A 329 -10.76 23.87 39.58
N PRO A 330 -10.13 22.69 39.57
CA PRO A 330 -10.15 21.77 40.70
C PRO A 330 -9.52 22.38 41.96
N PRO A 331 -10.10 22.20 43.16
CA PRO A 331 -9.55 22.70 44.42
C PRO A 331 -8.12 22.25 44.68
N GLU A 332 -7.73 21.05 44.22
CA GLU A 332 -6.39 20.47 44.37
C GLU A 332 -5.31 21.27 43.63
N LEU A 333 -5.69 22.03 42.59
CA LEU A 333 -4.80 22.93 41.85
C LEU A 333 -4.86 24.37 42.37
N GLN A 334 -5.87 24.69 43.20
CA GLN A 334 -6.00 26.00 43.86
C GLN A 334 -5.12 26.01 45.12
N GLY A 335 -3.82 26.24 44.92
CA GLY A 335 -2.90 26.44 46.04
C GLY A 335 -2.95 27.86 46.62
N PRO A 336 -2.25 28.11 47.74
CA PRO A 336 -2.24 29.41 48.45
C PRO A 336 -1.44 30.51 47.74
N TRP A 337 -1.16 30.35 46.44
CA TRP A 337 -0.22 31.19 45.70
C TRP A 337 -0.97 32.25 44.89
N ASP A 338 -0.63 33.52 45.09
CA ASP A 338 -1.13 34.63 44.29
C ASP A 338 -0.51 34.59 42.87
N ASN A 339 -1.33 34.77 41.82
CA ASN A 339 -0.96 34.85 40.39
C ASN A 339 -0.77 33.54 39.59
N LEU A 340 -1.52 32.47 39.88
CA LEU A 340 -1.54 31.28 39.00
C LEU A 340 -2.52 31.45 37.84
N GLU A 341 -2.05 31.22 36.62
CA GLU A 341 -2.93 31.01 35.46
C GLU A 341 -3.14 29.50 35.27
N ILE A 342 -4.38 29.05 35.42
CA ILE A 342 -4.77 27.64 35.31
C ILE A 342 -5.72 27.47 34.13
N ILE A 343 -5.31 26.69 33.13
CA ILE A 343 -6.05 26.50 31.88
C ILE A 343 -6.32 25.01 31.68
N GLN A 344 -7.57 24.65 31.38
CA GLN A 344 -7.91 23.28 31.01
C GLN A 344 -7.39 22.96 29.60
N CYS A 345 -6.64 21.87 29.49
CA CYS A 345 -6.13 21.36 28.21
C CYS A 345 -7.08 20.31 27.61
N ARG A 346 -7.08 20.22 26.27
CA ARG A 346 -7.83 19.18 25.55
C ARG A 346 -7.04 17.89 25.37
N ARG A 347 -5.76 18.03 25.05
CA ARG A 347 -4.87 16.92 24.71
C ARG A 347 -3.42 17.31 25.00
N LEU A 348 -2.66 16.38 25.55
CA LEU A 348 -1.23 16.55 25.84
C LEU A 348 -0.42 15.50 25.08
N LYS A 349 0.71 15.90 24.50
CA LYS A 349 1.75 14.97 24.04
C LYS A 349 2.62 14.66 25.24
N ILE A 350 2.69 13.40 25.66
CA ILE A 350 3.48 12.98 26.83
C ILE A 350 4.78 12.25 26.44
N ALA A 351 4.82 11.68 25.24
CA ALA A 351 6.02 11.14 24.62
C ALA A 351 5.88 11.17 23.09
N LYS A 352 6.97 10.87 22.37
CA LYS A 352 6.99 10.87 20.89
C LYS A 352 5.81 10.12 20.27
N HIS A 353 5.45 8.97 20.82
CA HIS A 353 4.38 8.10 20.32
C HIS A 353 3.15 8.04 21.24
N ASP A 354 3.09 8.86 22.29
CA ASP A 354 1.99 8.86 23.25
C ASP A 354 1.38 10.24 23.38
N ASP A 355 0.06 10.29 23.25
CA ASP A 355 -0.74 11.46 23.56
C ASP A 355 -1.94 11.06 24.42
N VAL A 356 -2.36 12.00 25.27
CA VAL A 356 -3.39 11.79 26.27
C VAL A 356 -4.49 12.80 26.07
N GLY A 357 -5.74 12.33 26.10
CA GLY A 357 -6.95 13.15 26.03
C GLY A 357 -8.03 12.58 26.95
N HIS A 358 -9.20 13.23 26.96
CA HIS A 358 -10.35 12.77 27.73
C HIS A 358 -10.72 11.31 27.43
N GLY A 359 -10.89 10.52 28.49
CA GLY A 359 -11.27 9.11 28.45
C GLY A 359 -10.16 8.15 28.04
N SER A 360 -8.93 8.61 27.76
CA SER A 360 -7.79 7.72 27.58
C SER A 360 -7.41 7.06 28.90
N PHE A 361 -6.90 5.83 28.85
CA PHE A 361 -6.31 5.17 30.02
C PHE A 361 -4.80 5.36 30.03
N VAL A 362 -4.26 5.65 31.21
CA VAL A 362 -2.83 5.87 31.43
C VAL A 362 -2.33 5.07 32.63
N VAL A 363 -1.04 4.75 32.59
CA VAL A 363 -0.30 4.21 33.73
C VAL A 363 0.58 5.33 34.29
N ALA A 364 0.43 5.64 35.57
CA ALA A 364 1.17 6.70 36.25
C ALA A 364 1.84 6.17 37.51
N GLN A 365 2.93 6.81 37.94
CA GLN A 365 3.54 6.53 39.23
C GLN A 365 2.93 7.44 40.29
N SER A 366 2.39 6.87 41.37
CA SER A 366 1.94 7.65 42.53
C SER A 366 3.12 8.19 43.33
N HIS A 367 2.91 9.27 44.08
CA HIS A 367 3.88 9.82 45.05
C HIS A 367 4.35 8.79 46.11
N GLN A 368 3.59 7.72 46.36
CA GLN A 368 3.99 6.60 47.23
C GLN A 368 4.76 5.49 46.50
N ALA A 369 5.21 5.73 45.26
CA ALA A 369 5.84 4.75 44.37
C ALA A 369 4.99 3.50 44.06
N SER A 370 3.66 3.59 44.17
CA SER A 370 2.74 2.58 43.65
C SER A 370 2.33 2.93 42.22
N THR A 371 2.24 1.93 41.35
CA THR A 371 1.74 2.09 39.98
C THR A 371 0.22 2.27 40.01
N LEU A 372 -0.26 3.33 39.38
CA LEU A 372 -1.67 3.69 39.28
C LEU A 372 -2.15 3.54 37.84
N ILE A 373 -3.31 2.90 37.66
CA ILE A 373 -4.02 2.87 36.38
C ILE A 373 -5.24 3.77 36.49
N GLY A 374 -5.39 4.70 35.53
CA GLY A 374 -6.47 5.67 35.59
C GLY A 374 -7.03 6.05 34.23
N LYS A 375 -8.35 6.30 34.19
CA LYS A 375 -9.04 6.92 33.05
C LYS A 375 -9.01 8.43 33.20
N VAL A 376 -8.57 9.12 32.17
CA VAL A 376 -8.43 10.57 32.15
C VAL A 376 -9.80 11.24 32.15
N LEU A 377 -10.06 12.06 33.15
CA LEU A 377 -11.25 12.89 33.25
C LEU A 377 -10.99 14.29 32.68
N SER A 378 -9.88 14.92 33.05
CA SER A 378 -9.54 16.27 32.57
C SER A 378 -8.03 16.52 32.62
N LEU A 379 -7.55 17.44 31.80
CA LEU A 379 -6.14 17.83 31.71
C LEU A 379 -6.02 19.31 32.03
N TRP A 380 -4.97 19.70 32.75
CA TRP A 380 -4.78 21.06 33.23
C TRP A 380 -3.34 21.52 33.03
N GLN A 381 -3.18 22.75 32.58
CA GLN A 381 -1.91 23.48 32.56
C GLN A 381 -1.93 24.49 33.69
N VAL A 382 -0.87 24.50 34.49
CA VAL A 382 -0.63 25.45 35.56
C VAL A 382 0.60 26.25 35.19
N TRP A 383 0.45 27.56 35.02
CA TRP A 383 1.55 28.45 34.69
C TRP A 383 2.07 29.15 35.94
N ARG A 384 3.38 29.05 36.19
CA ARG A 384 4.07 29.64 37.35
C ARG A 384 5.40 30.25 36.91
N GLU A 385 5.55 31.57 37.04
CA GLU A 385 6.83 32.28 36.90
C GLU A 385 7.67 31.78 35.69
N GLU A 386 7.02 31.72 34.51
CA GLU A 386 7.54 31.24 33.21
C GLU A 386 7.60 29.71 32.98
N VAL A 387 7.34 28.88 33.99
CA VAL A 387 7.28 27.42 33.85
C VAL A 387 5.82 26.95 33.71
N SER A 388 5.56 26.14 32.68
CA SER A 388 4.27 25.42 32.55
C SER A 388 4.39 24.01 33.12
N GLU A 389 3.57 23.71 34.12
CA GLU A 389 3.36 22.36 34.60
C GLU A 389 2.03 21.81 34.10
N TYR A 390 1.93 20.49 33.97
CA TYR A 390 0.74 19.83 33.45
C TYR A 390 0.28 18.76 34.41
N TYR A 391 -1.02 18.76 34.71
CA TYR A 391 -1.66 17.87 35.66
C TYR A 391 -2.82 17.12 34.99
N ILE A 392 -3.01 15.87 35.40
CA ILE A 392 -4.03 14.97 34.86
C ILE A 392 -4.93 14.52 36.01
N LYS A 393 -6.23 14.77 35.88
CA LYS A 393 -7.27 14.24 36.77
C LYS A 393 -7.66 12.85 36.29
N LEU A 394 -7.47 11.84 37.14
CA LEU A 394 -7.68 10.44 36.83
C LEU A 394 -8.77 9.82 37.71
N GLN A 395 -9.72 9.13 37.09
CA GLN A 395 -10.53 8.12 37.78
C GLN A 395 -9.70 6.84 37.90
N CYS A 396 -9.43 6.38 39.12
CA CYS A 396 -8.54 5.25 39.36
C CYS A 396 -9.26 3.90 39.22
N TYR A 397 -8.51 2.88 38.81
CA TYR A 397 -8.96 1.50 38.66
C TYR A 397 -7.96 0.54 39.30
N ASP A 398 -8.48 -0.50 39.94
CA ASP A 398 -7.68 -1.57 40.50
C ASP A 398 -7.58 -2.74 39.50
N VAL A 399 -6.36 -3.26 39.33
CA VAL A 399 -6.13 -4.53 38.61
C VAL A 399 -6.57 -5.67 39.52
N THR A 400 -7.47 -6.53 39.04
CA THR A 400 -8.03 -7.62 39.84
C THR A 400 -7.51 -8.99 39.38
N THR A 401 -8.33 -9.76 38.69
CA THR A 401 -8.02 -11.13 38.23
C THR A 401 -8.00 -11.21 36.70
N VAL A 402 -7.54 -12.34 36.17
CA VAL A 402 -7.66 -12.63 34.73
C VAL A 402 -9.10 -13.01 34.40
N ASP A 403 -9.65 -12.39 33.36
CA ASP A 403 -10.97 -12.70 32.84
C ASP A 403 -10.97 -14.05 32.08
N PRO A 404 -11.83 -15.02 32.42
CA PRO A 404 -11.86 -16.31 31.73
C PRO A 404 -12.29 -16.25 30.27
N HIS A 405 -13.08 -15.24 29.89
CA HIS A 405 -13.53 -15.07 28.52
C HIS A 405 -12.40 -14.50 27.67
N TYR A 406 -11.76 -13.40 28.09
CA TYR A 406 -10.73 -12.73 27.29
C TYR A 406 -9.32 -13.28 27.50
N ASP A 407 -9.06 -13.99 28.61
CA ASP A 407 -7.74 -14.40 29.10
C ASP A 407 -6.78 -13.20 29.29
N MET A 408 -7.36 -12.10 29.82
CA MET A 408 -6.71 -10.79 30.00
C MET A 408 -7.07 -10.19 31.37
N LEU A 409 -6.26 -9.24 31.86
CA LEU A 409 -6.46 -8.62 33.18
C LEU A 409 -7.71 -7.74 33.23
N ARG A 410 -8.48 -7.89 34.31
CA ARG A 410 -9.66 -7.07 34.62
C ARG A 410 -9.27 -5.81 35.40
N LEU A 411 -9.93 -4.71 35.06
CA LEU A 411 -9.92 -3.46 35.78
C LEU A 411 -11.30 -3.22 36.40
N LEU A 412 -11.30 -2.86 37.69
CA LEU A 412 -12.49 -2.46 38.41
C LEU A 412 -12.33 -1.01 38.87
N ARG A 413 -13.36 -0.19 38.67
CA ARG A 413 -13.35 1.19 39.13
C ARG A 413 -13.21 1.24 40.65
N ARG A 414 -12.27 2.06 41.10
CA ARG A 414 -12.06 2.39 42.50
C ARG A 414 -12.72 3.73 42.80
N ASP A 415 -13.31 3.92 43.96
CA ASP A 415 -13.81 5.24 44.40
C ASP A 415 -12.63 6.15 44.83
N LEU A 416 -11.77 6.48 43.87
CA LEU A 416 -10.60 7.32 44.03
C LEU A 416 -10.39 8.13 42.76
N VAL A 417 -10.38 9.45 42.91
CA VAL A 417 -9.91 10.39 41.90
C VAL A 417 -8.54 10.88 42.32
N ALA A 418 -7.56 10.80 41.43
CA ALA A 418 -6.19 11.24 41.67
C ALA A 418 -5.82 12.39 40.74
N PHE A 419 -5.01 13.31 41.23
CA PHE A 419 -4.30 14.29 40.40
C PHE A 419 -2.84 13.87 40.32
N VAL A 420 -2.34 13.65 39.11
CA VAL A 420 -0.95 13.27 38.87
C VAL A 420 -0.27 14.29 37.96
N ASN A 421 1.02 14.52 38.18
CA ASN A 421 1.79 15.34 37.24
C ASN A 421 1.96 14.54 35.94
N ALA A 422 1.78 15.19 34.79
CA ALA A 422 1.89 14.52 33.49
C ALA A 422 3.29 13.93 33.23
N LYS A 423 4.34 14.41 33.93
CA LYS A 423 5.69 13.82 33.92
C LYS A 423 5.79 12.47 34.64
N GLU A 424 4.85 12.16 35.54
CA GLU A 424 4.79 10.89 36.27
C GLU A 424 4.03 9.80 35.47
N VAL A 425 3.49 10.15 34.31
CA VAL A 425 2.80 9.22 33.41
C VAL A 425 3.83 8.42 32.61
N GLN A 426 3.78 7.09 32.74
CA GLN A 426 4.68 6.18 32.03
C GLN A 426 4.27 6.00 30.57
N GLY A 427 2.97 6.06 30.27
CA GLY A 427 2.44 5.93 28.92
C GLY A 427 0.94 5.63 28.90
N THR A 428 0.39 5.49 27.69
CA THR A 428 -1.02 5.13 27.48
C THR A 428 -1.18 3.62 27.33
N ILE A 429 -2.35 3.12 27.74
CA ILE A 429 -2.77 1.73 27.52
C ILE A 429 -4.15 1.69 26.88
N ASN A 430 -4.40 0.65 26.09
CA ASN A 430 -5.70 0.35 25.53
C ASN A 430 -6.48 -0.55 26.47
N VAL A 431 -7.71 -0.13 26.74
CA VAL A 431 -8.64 -0.76 27.67
C VAL A 431 -10.00 -0.81 27.00
N GLN A 432 -10.67 -1.95 27.07
CA GLN A 432 -12.00 -2.15 26.51
C GLN A 432 -13.01 -2.43 27.62
N HIS A 433 -14.26 -2.03 27.44
CA HIS A 433 -15.33 -2.39 28.38
C HIS A 433 -15.50 -3.91 28.43
N ASN A 434 -15.77 -4.46 29.61
CA ASN A 434 -16.07 -5.89 29.78
C ASN A 434 -17.51 -6.20 29.33
N CYS A 435 -17.73 -6.19 28.01
CA CYS A 435 -19.05 -6.36 27.42
C CYS A 435 -19.65 -7.74 27.73
N GLN A 436 -18.83 -8.77 27.91
CA GLN A 436 -19.28 -10.10 28.30
C GLN A 436 -19.86 -10.11 29.72
N HIS A 437 -19.27 -9.36 30.65
CA HIS A 437 -19.80 -9.23 32.01
C HIS A 437 -21.05 -8.35 32.06
N GLY A 438 -21.05 -7.25 31.29
CA GLY A 438 -22.16 -6.31 31.22
C GLY A 438 -23.35 -6.77 30.38
N GLU A 439 -23.23 -7.91 29.68
CA GLU A 439 -24.22 -8.40 28.71
C GLU A 439 -24.66 -7.32 27.70
N CYS A 440 -23.69 -6.50 27.26
CA CYS A 440 -23.95 -5.30 26.47
C CYS A 440 -24.64 -5.61 25.13
N GLY A 441 -25.75 -4.91 24.87
CA GLY A 441 -26.54 -5.05 23.65
C GLY A 441 -25.99 -4.23 22.47
N LEU A 442 -26.46 -4.53 21.26
CA LEU A 442 -26.26 -3.68 20.08
C LEU A 442 -27.48 -2.80 19.89
N ASP A 443 -27.29 -1.48 19.94
CA ASP A 443 -28.36 -0.49 19.74
C ASP A 443 -28.05 0.46 18.58
N ARG A 444 -29.09 0.87 17.85
CA ARG A 444 -29.00 1.82 16.72
C ARG A 444 -28.85 3.27 17.18
N THR A 445 -27.74 3.60 17.84
CA THR A 445 -27.54 4.91 18.47
C THR A 445 -26.47 5.77 17.80
N LYS A 446 -25.55 5.18 17.03
CA LYS A 446 -24.40 5.92 16.50
C LYS A 446 -24.73 6.66 15.21
N MET A 447 -24.62 7.99 15.23
CA MET A 447 -24.68 8.81 14.01
C MET A 447 -23.48 8.52 13.10
N THR A 448 -23.74 8.30 11.82
CA THR A 448 -22.68 8.19 10.82
C THR A 448 -22.35 9.54 10.21
N TYR A 449 -21.09 9.73 9.84
CA TYR A 449 -20.63 10.96 9.19
C TYR A 449 -20.34 10.70 7.72
N SER A 450 -20.76 11.61 6.85
CA SER A 450 -20.39 11.67 5.44
C SER A 450 -19.78 13.03 5.17
N GLU A 451 -18.61 13.07 4.53
CA GLU A 451 -17.90 14.33 4.24
C GLU A 451 -17.72 15.25 5.47
N ARG A 452 -17.51 14.64 6.65
CA ARG A 452 -17.39 15.31 7.96
C ARG A 452 -18.68 15.94 8.50
N GLN A 453 -19.83 15.71 7.87
CA GLN A 453 -21.13 16.12 8.38
C GLN A 453 -21.86 14.93 9.00
N ALA A 454 -22.48 15.14 10.16
CA ALA A 454 -23.32 14.15 10.79
C ALA A 454 -24.53 13.87 9.89
N THR A 455 -24.82 12.60 9.64
CA THR A 455 -25.98 12.17 8.88
C THR A 455 -27.05 11.62 9.81
N GLY A 456 -28.32 11.68 9.39
CA GLY A 456 -29.43 11.04 10.11
C GLY A 456 -29.44 9.51 10.02
N VAL A 457 -28.44 8.89 9.38
CA VAL A 457 -28.32 7.43 9.31
C VAL A 457 -27.63 6.94 10.56
N LEU A 458 -28.42 6.29 11.42
CA LEU A 458 -27.94 5.62 12.62
C LEU A 458 -27.42 4.22 12.25
N VAL A 459 -26.30 3.83 12.84
CA VAL A 459 -25.76 2.47 12.78
C VAL A 459 -25.71 1.86 14.17
N ASP A 460 -25.78 0.53 14.20
CA ASP A 460 -25.65 -0.26 15.42
C ASP A 460 -24.26 -0.04 16.06
N GLN A 461 -24.26 0.20 17.37
CA GLN A 461 -23.10 0.28 18.25
C GLN A 461 -23.41 -0.48 19.54
N VAL A 462 -22.39 -1.05 20.19
CA VAL A 462 -22.51 -1.64 21.52
C VAL A 462 -22.87 -0.53 22.52
N ASP A 463 -23.98 -0.69 23.23
CA ASP A 463 -24.33 0.15 24.36
C ASP A 463 -23.77 -0.48 25.65
N HIS A 464 -22.92 0.25 26.36
CA HIS A 464 -22.23 -0.28 27.53
C HIS A 464 -23.12 -0.16 28.77
N SER A 465 -23.34 -1.27 29.46
CA SER A 465 -24.19 -1.36 30.65
C SER A 465 -23.68 -0.56 31.86
N ASP A 466 -22.37 -0.34 31.94
CA ASP A 466 -21.70 0.37 33.03
C ASP A 466 -20.44 1.09 32.57
N GLY A 467 -19.85 1.87 33.48
CA GLY A 467 -18.56 2.53 33.31
C GLY A 467 -17.52 2.06 34.32
N ASP A 468 -17.64 0.84 34.85
CA ASP A 468 -16.89 0.37 36.01
C ASP A 468 -16.04 -0.88 35.72
N HIS A 469 -16.46 -1.73 34.77
CA HIS A 469 -15.79 -2.99 34.45
C HIS A 469 -15.06 -2.93 33.11
N PHE A 470 -13.74 -3.13 33.13
CA PHE A 470 -12.92 -3.08 31.93
C PHE A 470 -11.90 -4.21 31.85
N ILE A 471 -11.31 -4.38 30.67
CA ILE A 471 -10.27 -5.35 30.34
C ILE A 471 -9.09 -4.63 29.71
N ILE A 472 -7.87 -4.90 30.21
CA ILE A 472 -6.64 -4.42 29.58
C ILE A 472 -6.39 -5.22 28.31
N ASN A 473 -6.23 -4.55 27.17
CA ASN A 473 -5.99 -5.20 25.89
C ASN A 473 -4.55 -5.74 25.81
N ALA A 474 -4.33 -6.97 26.25
CA ALA A 474 -3.01 -7.62 26.21
C ALA A 474 -2.52 -7.91 24.77
N ALA A 475 -3.36 -7.76 23.74
CA ALA A 475 -2.98 -7.90 22.34
C ALA A 475 -2.40 -6.61 21.74
N SER A 476 -2.40 -5.50 22.50
CA SER A 476 -1.84 -4.21 22.06
C SER A 476 -0.39 -4.35 21.61
N LEU A 477 -0.08 -3.77 20.45
CA LEU A 477 1.29 -3.66 19.94
C LEU A 477 1.95 -2.34 20.37
N HIS A 478 1.19 -1.43 20.99
CA HIS A 478 1.67 -0.18 21.56
C HIS A 478 1.87 -0.33 23.06
N ASN A 479 3.02 0.11 23.57
CA ASN A 479 3.40 -0.03 24.99
C ASN A 479 3.08 -1.41 25.59
N PRO A 480 3.48 -2.54 24.96
CA PRO A 480 3.04 -3.87 25.40
C PRO A 480 3.49 -4.20 26.83
N ALA A 481 4.67 -3.71 27.25
CA ALA A 481 5.14 -3.88 28.62
C ALA A 481 4.18 -3.27 29.67
N LEU A 482 3.57 -2.11 29.38
CA LEU A 482 2.60 -1.47 30.29
C LEU A 482 1.30 -2.26 30.39
N HIS A 483 0.89 -2.95 29.31
CA HIS A 483 -0.33 -3.77 29.30
C HIS A 483 -0.16 -5.09 30.09
N TRP A 484 1.07 -5.49 30.37
CA TRP A 484 1.39 -6.72 31.11
C TRP A 484 1.88 -6.46 32.53
N GLN A 485 2.08 -5.20 32.94
CA GLN A 485 2.37 -4.86 34.33
C GLN A 485 1.24 -5.36 35.24
N GLY A 486 1.56 -6.28 36.15
CA GLY A 486 0.58 -6.93 37.04
C GLY A 486 0.18 -8.36 36.63
N GLN A 487 0.59 -8.85 35.45
CA GLN A 487 0.66 -10.30 35.23
C GLN A 487 1.92 -10.80 35.95
N ASP A 488 1.77 -11.65 36.97
CA ASP A 488 2.86 -12.51 37.42
C ASP A 488 3.54 -13.08 36.16
N SER A 489 4.86 -12.87 36.03
CA SER A 489 5.73 -13.52 35.03
C SER A 489 5.22 -14.95 34.77
N PRO A 490 5.06 -15.38 33.51
CA PRO A 490 4.25 -16.53 33.13
C PRO A 490 4.44 -17.67 34.12
N ARG A 491 3.40 -17.93 34.94
CA ARG A 491 3.39 -19.01 35.92
C ARG A 491 3.68 -20.31 35.19
N SER A 492 4.91 -20.75 35.38
CA SER A 492 5.38 -22.10 35.17
C SER A 492 4.52 -23.05 35.99
N THR A 493 3.50 -23.65 35.38
CA THR A 493 3.00 -24.93 35.84
C THR A 493 3.72 -26.03 35.05
N PRO A 494 4.71 -26.72 35.63
CA PRO A 494 5.29 -27.89 35.00
C PRO A 494 4.26 -29.01 35.07
N ARG A 495 3.44 -29.17 34.02
CA ARG A 495 2.80 -30.46 33.79
C ARG A 495 3.89 -31.42 33.30
N SER A 496 4.48 -32.11 34.28
CA SER A 496 5.26 -33.32 34.08
C SER A 496 4.51 -34.25 33.13
N ARG A 497 5.08 -34.49 31.94
CA ARG A 497 4.97 -35.78 31.26
C ARG A 497 6.08 -35.96 30.23
N ALA A 498 6.98 -36.87 30.59
CA ALA A 498 7.82 -37.74 29.78
C ALA A 498 8.72 -37.09 28.71
N ASN A 499 10.03 -37.17 28.98
CA ASN A 499 11.14 -37.14 28.03
C ASN A 499 10.77 -37.75 26.66
N VAL A 500 10.40 -36.92 25.70
CA VAL A 500 10.59 -37.22 24.28
C VAL A 500 11.83 -36.45 23.86
N ARG A 501 12.96 -37.16 23.81
CA ARG A 501 14.20 -36.62 23.25
C ARG A 501 13.92 -36.16 21.80
N PRO A 502 14.24 -34.91 21.42
CA PRO A 502 14.31 -34.54 20.03
C PRO A 502 15.31 -35.48 19.33
N ALA A 503 14.91 -36.06 18.21
CA ALA A 503 15.83 -36.83 17.37
C ALA A 503 17.00 -35.93 16.95
N PRO A 504 18.26 -36.39 17.03
CA PRO A 504 19.42 -35.58 16.65
C PRO A 504 19.38 -35.32 15.14
N TYR A 505 19.15 -34.06 14.76
CA TYR A 505 19.40 -33.61 13.41
C TYR A 505 20.93 -33.60 13.19
N ARG A 506 21.39 -34.45 12.26
CA ARG A 506 22.80 -34.55 11.86
C ARG A 506 23.20 -33.26 11.14
N SER A 507 23.89 -32.36 11.84
CA SER A 507 24.72 -31.36 11.17
C SER A 507 26.06 -32.01 10.83
N GLN A 508 26.33 -32.19 9.53
CA GLN A 508 27.71 -32.39 9.08
C GLN A 508 28.40 -31.03 9.16
N ARG A 509 29.00 -30.73 10.31
CA ARG A 509 30.09 -29.75 10.39
C ARG A 509 31.29 -30.35 9.67
N SER A 510 31.61 -29.88 8.46
CA SER A 510 32.97 -29.99 7.96
C SER A 510 33.82 -28.96 8.70
N SER A 511 34.71 -29.48 9.52
CA SER A 511 35.77 -28.81 10.25
C SER A 511 36.67 -27.95 9.36
N ILE A 512 36.62 -26.62 9.49
CA ILE A 512 37.72 -25.72 9.13
C ILE A 512 37.81 -24.62 10.21
N HIS A 513 38.91 -24.69 10.98
CA HIS A 513 39.53 -23.70 11.87
C HIS A 513 38.70 -23.04 13.00
N THR A 514 38.71 -23.69 14.16
CA THR A 514 38.94 -23.05 15.46
C THR A 514 40.31 -22.37 15.47
N ASN A 515 40.36 -21.03 15.47
CA ASN A 515 41.39 -20.19 16.10
C ASN A 515 41.20 -18.72 15.68
N LEU A 516 40.29 -17.99 16.32
CA LEU A 516 40.46 -16.57 16.67
C LEU A 516 39.29 -16.13 17.57
N ALA A 517 39.28 -16.62 18.80
CA ALA A 517 38.45 -16.08 19.87
C ALA A 517 39.39 -15.47 20.92
N SER A 518 39.92 -14.30 20.61
CA SER A 518 40.62 -13.43 21.58
C SER A 518 40.95 -12.08 20.94
N SER A 519 40.03 -11.14 21.03
CA SER A 519 40.34 -9.74 21.34
C SER A 519 39.04 -8.93 21.35
N THR A 520 38.71 -8.47 22.55
CA THR A 520 37.91 -7.29 22.90
C THR A 520 37.90 -6.18 21.85
N ALA A 521 36.71 -5.63 21.60
CA ALA A 521 36.51 -4.26 21.11
C ALA A 521 35.24 -3.68 21.73
N ALA A 522 35.33 -3.40 23.04
CA ALA A 522 34.77 -2.17 23.57
C ALA A 522 35.73 -1.04 23.17
N ASP A 523 35.17 0.14 22.92
CA ASP A 523 35.84 1.41 22.62
C ASP A 523 36.54 1.50 21.26
N ILE A 524 36.01 2.35 20.38
CA ILE A 524 36.70 3.49 19.75
C ILE A 524 35.67 4.22 18.87
N ILE A 525 35.19 5.35 19.40
CA ILE A 525 34.74 6.49 18.61
C ILE A 525 36.00 7.31 18.32
N PRO A 526 36.28 7.72 17.07
CA PRO A 526 37.14 8.86 16.83
C PRO A 526 36.32 10.02 16.27
N SER A 527 36.15 11.02 17.12
CA SER A 527 35.94 12.41 16.76
C SER A 527 37.15 12.97 16.00
N GLY A 528 36.89 13.71 14.92
CA GLY A 528 37.70 14.87 14.50
C GLY A 528 39.01 14.63 13.73
N THR A 529 38.98 15.03 12.46
CA THR A 529 40.03 15.75 11.68
C THR A 529 41.48 15.27 11.74
N GLY A 530 41.97 14.74 10.61
CA GLY A 530 43.42 14.71 10.30
C GLY A 530 43.84 13.55 9.38
N ASP A 531 44.50 13.89 8.28
CA ASP A 531 45.41 13.07 7.46
C ASP A 531 44.86 11.91 6.61
N HIS A 532 44.24 12.28 5.49
CA HIS A 532 43.83 11.37 4.41
C HIS A 532 44.91 11.13 3.33
N GLN A 533 46.19 11.42 3.60
CA GLN A 533 47.25 11.37 2.58
C GLN A 533 48.23 10.18 2.72
N ALA A 534 48.08 9.35 3.76
CA ALA A 534 48.96 8.20 3.99
C ALA A 534 48.38 6.83 3.53
N LEU A 535 47.10 6.74 3.18
CA LEU A 535 46.46 5.45 2.84
C LEU A 535 46.48 5.11 1.34
N MET A 536 46.85 6.06 0.46
CA MET A 536 46.94 5.82 -1.00
C MET A 536 48.31 5.28 -1.46
N ALA A 537 49.27 5.14 -0.55
CA ALA A 537 50.63 4.65 -0.87
C ALA A 537 50.81 3.13 -0.72
N GLN A 538 49.75 2.36 -0.46
CA GLN A 538 49.83 0.90 -0.23
C GLN A 538 49.23 0.00 -1.33
N LEU A 539 48.87 0.55 -2.49
CA LEU A 539 48.41 -0.25 -3.65
C LEU A 539 49.34 -0.07 -4.85
N GLY A 540 50.55 -0.61 -4.72
CA GLY A 540 51.56 -0.60 -5.78
C GLY A 540 51.13 -1.41 -7.01
N VAL A 541 50.91 -0.71 -8.13
CA VAL A 541 50.92 -1.29 -9.48
C VAL A 541 51.67 -0.33 -10.40
N ASN A 542 52.83 -0.77 -10.88
CA ASN A 542 53.66 -0.13 -11.90
C ASN A 542 53.12 -0.46 -13.30
N VAL A 543 53.04 0.55 -14.18
CA VAL A 543 53.00 0.32 -15.64
C VAL A 543 54.00 1.26 -16.30
N THR A 544 55.03 0.66 -16.87
CA THR A 544 56.06 1.26 -17.72
C THR A 544 55.61 1.33 -19.18
N THR A 545 55.96 2.42 -19.86
CA THR A 545 55.85 2.69 -21.30
C THR A 545 56.85 1.88 -22.15
N PRO A 546 56.59 1.76 -23.48
CA PRO A 546 57.39 2.45 -24.51
C PRO A 546 56.51 3.05 -25.65
N THR A 547 56.57 4.34 -25.98
CA THR A 547 57.43 5.08 -26.96
C THR A 547 57.40 4.63 -28.44
N GLU A 548 56.84 5.55 -29.27
CA GLU A 548 57.26 6.01 -30.62
C GLU A 548 57.09 5.02 -31.81
N ASP A 549 56.50 5.36 -32.96
CA ASP A 549 56.59 6.51 -33.88
C ASP A 549 55.24 6.73 -34.63
N SER A 550 54.78 7.98 -34.87
CA SER A 550 54.84 8.76 -36.15
C SER A 550 53.99 8.13 -37.30
N GLU A 551 53.13 8.80 -38.08
CA GLU A 551 53.05 10.17 -38.60
C GLU A 551 51.65 10.45 -39.20
N ASP A 552 51.24 11.73 -39.17
CA ASP A 552 50.49 12.54 -40.17
C ASP A 552 49.04 12.19 -40.60
N SER A 553 48.10 13.14 -40.78
CA SER A 553 48.18 14.61 -40.94
C SER A 553 46.86 15.37 -40.66
N SER A 554 47.04 16.58 -40.07
CA SER A 554 46.33 17.89 -40.24
C SER A 554 44.83 18.00 -39.90
N SER A 555 44.35 18.76 -38.89
CA SER A 555 44.49 20.22 -38.54
C SER A 555 43.87 21.15 -39.62
N ASP A 556 43.09 22.21 -39.35
CA ASP A 556 43.23 23.22 -38.30
C ASP A 556 41.95 24.04 -37.96
N SER A 557 42.09 24.68 -36.80
CA SER A 557 41.33 25.68 -36.02
C SER A 557 40.78 26.92 -36.76
N MET A 558 39.57 27.41 -36.41
CA MET A 558 39.22 28.59 -35.57
C MET A 558 39.48 30.02 -36.11
N SER A 559 38.39 30.79 -36.06
CA SER A 559 38.23 32.20 -35.63
C SER A 559 38.87 33.38 -36.38
N ASP A 560 37.96 34.27 -36.79
CA ASP A 560 37.88 35.71 -36.46
C ASP A 560 38.29 36.83 -37.45
N THR A 561 37.44 37.86 -37.42
CA THR A 561 37.59 39.29 -37.82
C THR A 561 37.22 39.80 -39.23
N ALA A 562 36.04 40.46 -39.26
CA ALA A 562 35.76 41.83 -39.70
C ALA A 562 36.23 42.36 -41.08
N ARG A 563 35.28 42.85 -41.89
CA ARG A 563 35.27 44.25 -42.40
C ARG A 563 33.97 44.65 -43.14
N GLU A 564 33.66 45.93 -43.00
CA GLU A 564 32.56 46.72 -43.56
C GLU A 564 32.51 46.76 -45.10
N GLY A 565 31.33 47.06 -45.66
CA GLY A 565 31.23 47.58 -47.04
C GLY A 565 29.85 47.39 -47.69
N ASP A 566 29.24 48.50 -48.08
CA ASP A 566 27.89 48.69 -48.63
C ASP A 566 27.47 47.85 -49.86
N ASN A 567 26.14 47.67 -49.95
CA ASN A 567 25.29 47.35 -51.11
C ASN A 567 25.44 48.39 -52.27
N PRO A 568 24.79 48.28 -53.47
CA PRO A 568 23.76 47.33 -53.93
C PRO A 568 23.88 46.86 -55.42
N GLY A 569 22.98 45.96 -55.86
CA GLY A 569 22.47 45.93 -57.24
C GLY A 569 22.36 44.53 -57.92
N PRO A 570 21.39 44.30 -58.82
CA PRO A 570 20.41 43.23 -58.60
C PRO A 570 20.18 42.20 -59.74
N THR A 571 19.37 41.18 -59.41
CA THR A 571 18.42 40.39 -60.26
C THR A 571 18.95 39.44 -61.34
N ASN A 572 18.72 38.13 -61.16
CA ASN A 572 17.57 37.43 -61.76
C ASN A 572 17.38 35.98 -61.25
N GLN A 573 16.12 35.59 -61.15
CA GLN A 573 15.57 34.38 -60.52
C GLN A 573 15.53 33.14 -61.45
N ALA A 574 15.48 31.96 -60.82
CA ALA A 574 14.71 30.77 -61.25
C ALA A 574 14.29 29.95 -59.99
N PRO A 575 13.23 29.12 -60.04
CA PRO A 575 12.16 29.03 -59.01
C PRO A 575 12.33 27.93 -57.92
N PRO A 576 11.52 27.95 -56.83
CA PRO A 576 11.63 27.03 -55.69
C PRO A 576 10.56 25.91 -55.69
N PRO A 577 10.74 24.85 -54.87
CA PRO A 577 9.63 24.02 -54.38
C PRO A 577 9.16 24.44 -52.97
N GLU A 578 7.87 24.23 -52.70
CA GLU A 578 7.09 24.66 -51.54
C GLU A 578 7.40 23.97 -50.18
N PRO A 579 7.01 24.59 -49.04
CA PRO A 579 7.24 24.09 -47.68
C PRO A 579 6.03 23.37 -47.05
N ARG A 580 6.32 22.46 -46.09
CA ARG A 580 5.32 21.85 -45.19
C ARG A 580 5.31 22.55 -43.82
N HIS A 581 4.08 22.78 -43.32
CA HIS A 581 3.62 23.24 -42.00
C HIS A 581 3.15 24.72 -41.88
N PRO A 582 1.92 24.96 -41.37
CA PRO A 582 1.34 26.29 -41.24
C PRO A 582 1.93 27.05 -40.04
N SER A 583 2.16 28.35 -40.22
CA SER A 583 2.69 29.23 -39.18
C SER A 583 1.70 29.38 -38.01
N THR A 584 2.24 29.43 -36.79
CA THR A 584 1.54 29.64 -35.50
C THR A 584 0.54 30.81 -35.51
N HIS A 585 0.69 31.72 -36.46
CA HIS A 585 -0.20 32.84 -36.71
C HIS A 585 -1.61 32.40 -37.16
N GLN A 586 -1.73 31.36 -38.00
CA GLN A 586 -3.03 30.89 -38.48
C GLN A 586 -3.86 30.27 -37.35
N PHE A 587 -3.22 29.48 -36.49
CA PHE A 587 -3.86 28.88 -35.30
C PHE A 587 -4.44 29.93 -34.34
N LEU A 588 -3.76 31.07 -34.16
CA LEU A 588 -4.25 32.15 -33.29
C LEU A 588 -5.41 32.95 -33.90
N VAL A 589 -5.49 33.00 -35.24
CA VAL A 589 -6.59 33.65 -35.96
C VAL A 589 -7.87 32.81 -35.85
N ASP A 590 -7.74 31.49 -35.93
CA ASP A 590 -8.86 30.53 -35.90
C ASP A 590 -9.54 30.40 -34.51
N LEU A 591 -8.88 30.87 -33.44
CA LEU A 591 -9.41 30.82 -32.06
C LEU A 591 -10.44 31.91 -31.73
N GLU A 592 -10.77 32.81 -32.68
CA GLU A 592 -11.77 33.90 -32.54
C GLU A 592 -11.69 34.70 -31.21
N LEU A 593 -10.50 34.84 -30.64
CA LEU A 593 -10.30 35.46 -29.33
C LEU A 593 -10.76 36.93 -29.32
N HIS A 594 -11.35 37.35 -28.20
CA HIS A 594 -11.81 38.72 -27.96
C HIS A 594 -10.69 39.74 -28.29
N PRO A 595 -11.00 40.89 -28.92
CA PRO A 595 -9.98 41.85 -29.40
C PRO A 595 -8.99 42.30 -28.32
N GLU A 596 -9.47 42.46 -27.09
CA GLU A 596 -8.63 42.82 -25.94
C GLU A 596 -7.62 41.73 -25.57
N THR A 597 -8.00 40.46 -25.71
CA THR A 597 -7.12 39.30 -25.47
C THR A 597 -6.02 39.21 -26.53
N LYS A 598 -6.34 39.56 -27.78
CA LYS A 598 -5.35 39.66 -28.87
C LYS A 598 -4.36 40.81 -28.63
N ARG A 599 -4.83 41.94 -28.08
CA ARG A 599 -3.98 43.07 -27.69
C ARG A 599 -2.99 42.69 -26.58
N ILE A 600 -3.47 42.04 -25.52
CA ILE A 600 -2.64 41.56 -24.40
C ILE A 600 -1.62 40.51 -24.87
N GLY A 601 -2.04 39.57 -25.73
CA GLY A 601 -1.11 38.60 -26.33
C GLY A 601 -0.01 39.27 -27.16
N GLY A 602 -0.35 40.32 -27.90
CA GLY A 602 0.63 41.14 -28.64
C GLY A 602 1.61 41.88 -27.73
N GLU A 603 1.15 42.42 -26.60
CA GLU A 603 2.00 43.05 -25.58
C GLU A 603 2.92 42.03 -24.91
N MET A 604 2.40 40.86 -24.52
CA MET A 604 3.21 39.77 -23.95
C MET A 604 4.29 39.29 -24.91
N THR A 605 4.02 39.27 -26.22
CA THR A 605 4.99 38.86 -27.24
C THR A 605 6.18 39.83 -27.33
N ARG A 606 5.99 41.10 -26.94
CA ARG A 606 7.03 42.14 -26.91
C ARG A 606 7.78 42.21 -25.57
N MET A 607 7.34 41.49 -24.53
CA MET A 607 8.02 41.41 -23.24
C MET A 607 9.22 40.46 -23.30
N SER A 608 10.27 40.74 -22.52
CA SER A 608 11.38 39.80 -22.32
C SER A 608 10.90 38.52 -21.62
N MET A 609 11.68 37.44 -21.71
CA MET A 609 11.29 36.13 -21.16
C MET A 609 11.01 36.20 -19.64
N ALA A 610 11.86 36.90 -18.89
CA ALA A 610 11.69 37.09 -17.45
C ALA A 610 10.44 37.91 -17.10
N GLU A 611 10.16 38.99 -17.83
CA GLU A 611 8.95 39.81 -17.61
C GLU A 611 7.67 39.04 -17.95
N ARG A 612 7.72 38.21 -18.99
CA ARG A 612 6.59 37.37 -19.41
C ARG A 612 6.26 36.31 -18.37
N GLU A 613 7.26 35.64 -17.81
CA GLU A 613 7.08 34.66 -16.73
C GLU A 613 6.51 35.30 -15.47
N VAL A 614 7.06 36.44 -15.05
CA VAL A 614 6.56 37.19 -13.89
C VAL A 614 5.11 37.64 -14.11
N THR A 615 4.78 38.14 -15.30
CA THR A 615 3.43 38.57 -15.64
C THR A 615 2.43 37.41 -15.60
N ILE A 616 2.82 36.22 -16.09
CA ILE A 616 2.01 35.00 -16.02
C ILE A 616 1.80 34.56 -14.56
N PHE A 617 2.84 34.57 -13.74
CA PHE A 617 2.74 34.21 -12.33
C PHE A 617 1.81 35.15 -11.54
N TYR A 618 1.91 36.46 -11.76
CA TYR A 618 1.04 37.44 -11.07
C TYR A 618 -0.42 37.41 -11.56
N THR A 619 -0.65 37.10 -12.85
CA THR A 619 -2.02 36.90 -13.37
C THR A 619 -2.64 35.62 -12.84
N LEU A 620 -1.90 34.51 -12.78
CA LEU A 620 -2.38 33.26 -12.16
C LEU A 620 -2.75 33.48 -10.68
N LYS A 621 -1.89 34.19 -9.93
CA LYS A 621 -2.17 34.54 -8.53
C LYS A 621 -3.43 35.39 -8.39
N SER A 622 -3.60 36.42 -9.23
CA SER A 622 -4.79 37.29 -9.20
C SER A 622 -6.09 36.56 -9.58
N ILE A 623 -6.01 35.58 -10.49
CA ILE A 623 -7.15 34.73 -10.86
C ILE A 623 -7.53 33.83 -9.68
N MET A 624 -6.56 33.20 -9.03
CA MET A 624 -6.81 32.38 -7.84
C MET A 624 -7.45 33.20 -6.71
N GLU A 625 -6.94 34.40 -6.43
CA GLU A 625 -7.52 35.31 -5.42
C GLU A 625 -8.91 35.85 -5.79
N ARG A 626 -9.26 35.87 -7.08
CA ARG A 626 -10.59 36.29 -7.55
C ARG A 626 -11.59 35.13 -7.51
N LEU A 627 -11.15 33.91 -7.79
CA LEU A 627 -11.96 32.70 -7.60
C LEU A 627 -12.33 32.51 -6.14
N ASP A 628 -11.37 32.69 -5.22
CA ASP A 628 -11.58 32.61 -3.77
C ASP A 628 -12.59 33.67 -3.27
N ARG A 629 -12.56 34.88 -3.85
CA ARG A 629 -13.52 35.95 -3.56
C ARG A 629 -14.91 35.71 -4.16
N MET A 630 -15.00 35.02 -5.29
CA MET A 630 -16.28 34.64 -5.90
C MET A 630 -16.95 33.50 -5.13
N GLU A 631 -16.18 32.59 -4.56
CA GLU A 631 -16.68 31.51 -3.69
C GLU A 631 -17.23 32.04 -2.35
N SER A 632 -16.69 33.17 -1.88
CA SER A 632 -17.09 33.81 -0.61
C SER A 632 -18.14 34.91 -0.75
N ALA A 633 -18.55 35.29 -1.97
CA ALA A 633 -19.47 36.41 -2.21
C ALA A 633 -20.85 36.02 -2.79
N ALA A 634 -21.22 34.74 -2.81
CA ALA A 634 -22.56 34.32 -3.26
C ALA A 634 -23.66 34.77 -2.26
N PRO A 635 -24.61 35.65 -2.64
CA PRO A 635 -25.70 36.06 -1.75
C PRO A 635 -26.81 35.00 -1.71
N PRO A 636 -27.59 34.93 -0.61
CA PRO A 636 -28.68 33.97 -0.48
C PRO A 636 -29.78 34.31 -1.49
N THR A 637 -30.09 33.38 -2.39
CA THR A 637 -31.15 33.55 -3.38
C THR A 637 -32.52 33.51 -2.69
N THR A 638 -33.18 34.66 -2.63
CA THR A 638 -34.59 34.81 -2.29
C THR A 638 -35.46 34.25 -3.42
N VAL A 639 -36.18 33.17 -3.16
CA VAL A 639 -37.19 32.62 -4.07
C VAL A 639 -38.54 33.25 -3.74
N ALA A 640 -39.10 33.97 -4.72
CA ALA A 640 -40.43 34.54 -4.66
C ALA A 640 -41.50 33.45 -4.62
N ALA A 641 -42.58 33.73 -3.89
CA ALA A 641 -43.70 32.83 -3.65
C ALA A 641 -44.48 32.53 -4.94
N GLU A 642 -44.61 31.25 -5.26
CA GLU A 642 -45.75 30.73 -6.02
C GLU A 642 -46.40 29.57 -5.26
N THR A 643 -47.72 29.69 -5.23
CA THR A 643 -48.78 29.00 -4.49
C THR A 643 -48.71 27.48 -4.40
N ALA A 644 -49.13 26.98 -3.24
CA ALA A 644 -49.08 25.61 -2.78
C ALA A 644 -49.94 24.59 -3.57
N ILE A 645 -49.38 23.38 -3.73
CA ILE A 645 -50.12 22.10 -3.78
C ILE A 645 -49.40 21.14 -2.80
N PRO A 646 -50.09 20.47 -1.86
CA PRO A 646 -49.43 19.75 -0.77
C PRO A 646 -48.96 18.36 -1.22
N SER A 647 -47.66 18.08 -1.13
CA SER A 647 -47.16 16.70 -1.11
C SER A 647 -45.79 16.55 -0.43
N GLY A 648 -45.79 15.87 0.73
CA GLY A 648 -44.69 15.05 1.27
C GLY A 648 -43.39 15.74 1.75
N PRO A 649 -42.69 15.15 2.75
CA PRO A 649 -41.41 15.68 3.23
C PRO A 649 -40.31 15.55 2.15
N PRO A 650 -39.41 16.54 1.99
CA PRO A 650 -38.40 16.56 0.93
C PRO A 650 -37.21 15.65 1.25
N SER A 651 -36.86 14.78 0.31
CA SER A 651 -35.62 14.00 0.31
C SER A 651 -34.42 14.89 -0.08
N THR A 652 -33.45 15.06 0.82
CA THR A 652 -32.24 15.90 0.65
C THR A 652 -31.10 15.23 -0.14
N ARG A 653 -31.35 14.18 -0.92
CA ARG A 653 -30.29 13.53 -1.72
C ARG A 653 -30.19 14.18 -3.09
N THR A 654 -28.98 14.60 -3.48
CA THR A 654 -28.75 15.02 -4.88
C THR A 654 -28.92 13.82 -5.81
N HIS A 655 -29.25 14.05 -7.07
CA HIS A 655 -29.41 12.97 -8.05
C HIS A 655 -28.11 12.16 -8.20
N GLU A 656 -26.94 12.80 -8.11
CA GLU A 656 -25.64 12.13 -8.13
C GLU A 656 -25.44 11.19 -6.93
N ASP A 657 -25.87 11.60 -5.73
CA ASP A 657 -25.80 10.76 -4.52
C ASP A 657 -26.71 9.53 -4.64
N VAL A 658 -27.87 9.69 -5.25
CA VAL A 658 -28.79 8.58 -5.53
C VAL A 658 -28.16 7.59 -6.51
N VAL A 659 -27.48 8.06 -7.55
CA VAL A 659 -26.79 7.19 -8.52
C VAL A 659 -25.58 6.48 -7.88
N ARG A 660 -24.79 7.18 -7.06
CA ARG A 660 -23.61 6.59 -6.37
C ARG A 660 -23.99 5.52 -5.35
N SER A 661 -25.14 5.69 -4.68
CA SER A 661 -25.66 4.73 -3.71
C SER A 661 -26.62 3.68 -4.31
N TRP A 662 -26.79 3.67 -5.63
CA TRP A 662 -27.70 2.75 -6.32
C TRP A 662 -27.21 1.29 -6.27
N GLU A 663 -27.98 0.41 -5.63
CA GLU A 663 -27.68 -1.01 -5.57
C GLU A 663 -28.32 -1.79 -6.72
N TYR A 664 -27.48 -2.34 -7.62
CA TYR A 664 -27.95 -3.18 -8.71
C TYR A 664 -28.40 -4.56 -8.23
N GLY A 665 -29.68 -4.86 -8.44
CA GLY A 665 -30.27 -6.16 -8.13
C GLY A 665 -29.78 -7.31 -9.02
N ASP A 666 -30.11 -8.54 -8.61
CA ASP A 666 -29.70 -9.76 -9.31
C ASP A 666 -30.24 -9.88 -10.73
N LYS A 667 -31.45 -9.35 -10.99
CA LYS A 667 -32.13 -9.50 -12.27
C LYS A 667 -31.37 -8.80 -13.42
N ILE A 668 -30.91 -7.56 -13.20
CA ILE A 668 -30.08 -6.84 -14.18
C ILE A 668 -28.69 -7.48 -14.34
N LYS A 669 -28.07 -7.90 -13.24
CA LYS A 669 -26.77 -8.61 -13.29
C LYS A 669 -26.86 -9.89 -14.12
N ARG A 670 -27.92 -10.69 -13.91
CA ARG A 670 -28.20 -11.91 -14.70
C ARG A 670 -28.50 -11.58 -16.17
N TYR A 671 -29.31 -10.55 -16.44
CA TYR A 671 -29.58 -10.09 -17.79
C TYR A 671 -28.30 -9.71 -18.54
N LEU A 672 -27.48 -8.82 -17.97
CA LEU A 672 -26.20 -8.40 -18.57
C LEU A 672 -25.25 -9.57 -18.79
N THR A 673 -25.14 -10.48 -17.81
CA THR A 673 -24.31 -11.69 -17.94
C THR A 673 -24.81 -12.59 -19.07
N GLN A 674 -26.12 -12.82 -19.18
CA GLN A 674 -26.70 -13.70 -20.19
C GLN A 674 -26.60 -13.08 -21.59
N THR A 675 -26.81 -11.76 -21.69
CA THR A 675 -26.63 -11.00 -22.92
C THR A 675 -25.17 -11.04 -23.38
N ALA A 676 -24.21 -10.76 -22.50
CA ALA A 676 -22.79 -10.85 -22.82
C ALA A 676 -22.40 -12.27 -23.27
N ARG A 677 -22.86 -13.31 -22.57
CA ARG A 677 -22.61 -14.70 -22.99
C ARG A 677 -23.13 -15.01 -24.39
N ARG A 678 -24.36 -14.60 -24.72
CA ARG A 678 -24.93 -14.81 -26.05
C ARG A 678 -24.15 -14.05 -27.12
N LEU A 679 -23.70 -12.84 -26.82
CA LEU A 679 -22.92 -12.03 -27.75
C LEU A 679 -21.54 -12.63 -28.02
N MET A 680 -20.93 -13.38 -27.10
CA MET A 680 -19.68 -14.12 -27.36
C MET A 680 -19.78 -15.15 -28.51
N LEU A 681 -20.99 -15.48 -28.96
CA LEU A 681 -21.26 -16.35 -30.12
C LEU A 681 -21.39 -15.58 -31.44
N ARG A 682 -21.15 -14.27 -31.46
CA ARG A 682 -21.06 -13.50 -32.71
C ARG A 682 -19.68 -13.65 -33.33
N ASP A 683 -19.66 -13.82 -34.64
CA ASP A 683 -18.45 -13.92 -35.46
C ASP A 683 -17.93 -12.55 -35.93
N ASP A 684 -18.72 -11.49 -35.81
CA ASP A 684 -18.42 -10.11 -36.21
C ASP A 684 -17.98 -9.18 -35.07
N ILE A 685 -17.76 -9.69 -33.85
CA ILE A 685 -17.24 -8.87 -32.75
C ILE A 685 -15.89 -8.27 -33.13
N GLU A 686 -15.72 -6.97 -32.88
CA GLU A 686 -14.46 -6.27 -33.17
C GLU A 686 -13.48 -6.26 -32.00
N ALA A 687 -14.02 -6.29 -30.78
CA ALA A 687 -13.27 -6.30 -29.52
C ALA A 687 -14.07 -6.97 -28.39
N TYR A 688 -13.41 -7.79 -27.59
CA TYR A 688 -13.97 -8.42 -26.38
C TYR A 688 -13.76 -7.58 -25.11
N SER A 689 -12.79 -6.64 -25.12
CA SER A 689 -12.49 -5.72 -24.03
C SER A 689 -12.93 -4.28 -24.36
N HIS A 690 -12.00 -3.34 -24.50
CA HIS A 690 -12.24 -1.91 -24.75
C HIS A 690 -11.48 -1.40 -25.99
N GLY A 691 -10.78 -2.28 -26.73
CA GLY A 691 -9.84 -1.91 -27.80
C GLY A 691 -8.37 -2.00 -27.36
N THR A 692 -7.43 -1.65 -28.26
CA THR A 692 -5.97 -1.74 -28.02
C THR A 692 -5.48 -0.67 -27.05
N GLY A 693 -5.57 -0.95 -25.75
CA GLY A 693 -5.06 -0.10 -24.67
C GLY A 693 -6.16 0.56 -23.83
N ALA A 694 -5.80 1.05 -22.63
CA ALA A 694 -6.75 1.56 -21.64
C ALA A 694 -7.53 2.83 -22.07
N ASN A 695 -7.02 3.54 -23.10
CA ASN A 695 -7.57 4.81 -23.59
C ASN A 695 -8.04 4.75 -25.06
N ALA A 696 -8.03 3.57 -25.69
CA ALA A 696 -8.51 3.44 -27.07
C ALA A 696 -10.03 3.66 -27.13
N GLU A 697 -10.52 4.32 -28.18
CA GLU A 697 -11.95 4.39 -28.44
C GLU A 697 -12.51 2.97 -28.59
N THR A 698 -13.61 2.70 -27.88
CA THR A 698 -14.23 1.38 -27.90
C THR A 698 -14.89 1.17 -29.26
N PRO A 699 -14.55 0.11 -30.02
CA PRO A 699 -15.13 -0.11 -31.35
C PRO A 699 -16.65 -0.25 -31.30
N ASP A 700 -17.32 0.14 -32.38
CA ASP A 700 -18.78 0.11 -32.49
C ASP A 700 -19.34 -1.30 -32.23
N TYR A 701 -18.63 -2.34 -32.70
CA TYR A 701 -19.00 -3.76 -32.48
C TYR A 701 -18.17 -4.43 -31.37
N SER A 702 -17.84 -3.69 -30.30
CA SER A 702 -17.30 -4.30 -29.08
C SER A 702 -18.37 -5.06 -28.28
N LEU A 703 -17.94 -5.98 -27.44
CA LEU A 703 -18.85 -6.69 -26.53
C LEU A 703 -19.58 -5.74 -25.58
N LEU A 704 -18.95 -4.63 -25.16
CA LEU A 704 -19.57 -3.64 -24.30
C LEU A 704 -20.65 -2.84 -25.03
N THR A 705 -20.35 -2.31 -26.21
CA THR A 705 -21.30 -1.52 -27.02
C THR A 705 -22.52 -2.37 -27.39
N LEU A 706 -22.31 -3.62 -27.81
CA LEU A 706 -23.42 -4.54 -28.13
C LEU A 706 -24.28 -4.91 -26.91
N VAL A 707 -23.68 -5.07 -25.73
CA VAL A 707 -24.43 -5.29 -24.47
C VAL A 707 -25.26 -4.05 -24.12
N MET A 708 -24.66 -2.86 -24.22
CA MET A 708 -25.34 -1.60 -23.93
C MET A 708 -26.46 -1.31 -24.93
N GLU A 709 -26.25 -1.59 -26.21
CA GLU A 709 -27.28 -1.47 -27.24
C GLU A 709 -28.49 -2.37 -26.92
N LYS A 710 -28.26 -3.62 -26.52
CA LYS A 710 -29.34 -4.52 -26.09
C LYS A 710 -29.99 -4.10 -24.78
N LEU A 711 -29.27 -3.44 -23.88
CA LEU A 711 -29.86 -2.89 -22.65
C LEU A 711 -30.75 -1.69 -22.96
N ASN A 712 -30.31 -0.79 -23.84
CA ASN A 712 -31.06 0.39 -24.26
C ASN A 712 -32.37 0.03 -25.00
N LYS A 713 -32.45 -1.17 -25.58
CA LYS A 713 -33.65 -1.73 -26.22
C LYS A 713 -34.56 -2.53 -25.26
N GLN A 714 -34.26 -2.60 -23.96
CA GLN A 714 -35.16 -3.24 -22.98
C GLN A 714 -36.42 -2.42 -22.74
N ASP A 715 -37.46 -3.06 -22.20
CA ASP A 715 -38.71 -2.39 -21.90
C ASP A 715 -38.50 -1.28 -20.86
N VAL A 716 -39.25 -0.19 -21.02
CA VAL A 716 -39.15 1.00 -20.17
C VAL A 716 -39.39 0.64 -18.70
N THR A 717 -40.30 -0.31 -18.44
CA THR A 717 -40.62 -0.80 -17.09
C THR A 717 -39.43 -1.51 -16.45
N PHE A 718 -38.72 -2.35 -17.19
CA PHE A 718 -37.49 -3.01 -16.74
C PHE A 718 -36.38 -1.99 -16.45
N CYS A 719 -36.21 -1.00 -17.32
CA CYS A 719 -35.23 0.06 -17.12
C CYS A 719 -35.53 0.89 -15.86
N GLN A 720 -36.77 1.29 -15.63
CA GLN A 720 -37.18 2.04 -14.44
C GLN A 720 -37.01 1.24 -13.13
N LEU A 721 -37.23 -0.09 -13.17
CA LEU A 721 -37.15 -0.94 -11.99
C LEU A 721 -35.72 -1.36 -11.63
N HIS A 722 -34.81 -1.40 -12.60
CA HIS A 722 -33.50 -2.04 -12.43
C HIS A 722 -32.29 -1.16 -12.74
N LEU A 723 -32.48 0.04 -13.29
CA LEU A 723 -31.41 1.00 -13.60
C LEU A 723 -31.59 2.29 -12.79
N PRO A 724 -30.50 3.05 -12.54
CA PRO A 724 -30.57 4.29 -11.79
C PRO A 724 -31.51 5.33 -12.44
N PRO A 725 -32.08 6.25 -11.64
CA PRO A 725 -32.97 7.30 -12.14
C PRO A 725 -32.27 8.13 -13.21
N ARG A 726 -33.01 8.57 -14.23
CA ARG A 726 -32.50 9.35 -15.39
C ARG A 726 -31.55 8.59 -16.33
N PHE A 727 -31.37 7.27 -16.18
CA PHE A 727 -30.62 6.48 -17.17
C PHE A 727 -31.17 6.63 -18.60
N LEU A 728 -32.50 6.56 -18.78
CA LEU A 728 -33.16 6.72 -20.09
C LEU A 728 -33.04 8.14 -20.66
N GLN A 729 -32.64 9.12 -19.85
CA GLN A 729 -32.41 10.49 -20.27
C GLN A 729 -30.95 10.74 -20.68
N HIS A 730 -30.13 9.67 -20.77
CA HIS A 730 -28.69 9.75 -21.04
C HIS A 730 -27.92 10.64 -20.06
N ASP A 731 -28.34 10.60 -18.80
CA ASP A 731 -27.75 11.40 -17.73
C ASP A 731 -26.25 11.06 -17.49
N GLN A 732 -25.46 12.12 -17.24
CA GLN A 732 -23.99 12.06 -17.15
C GLN A 732 -23.47 11.25 -15.96
N SER A 733 -24.29 11.01 -14.93
CA SER A 733 -23.92 10.18 -13.77
C SER A 733 -24.44 8.75 -13.90
N SER A 734 -25.65 8.60 -14.44
CA SER A 734 -26.37 7.33 -14.50
C SER A 734 -25.78 6.37 -15.53
N VAL A 735 -25.43 6.88 -16.72
CA VAL A 735 -24.88 6.06 -17.80
C VAL A 735 -23.51 5.47 -17.43
N PRO A 736 -22.52 6.23 -16.90
CA PRO A 736 -21.25 5.66 -16.47
C PRO A 736 -21.37 4.60 -15.37
N SER A 737 -22.32 4.78 -14.44
CA SER A 737 -22.60 3.80 -13.38
C SER A 737 -23.04 2.45 -13.97
N VAL A 738 -23.95 2.47 -14.96
CA VAL A 738 -24.42 1.26 -15.64
C VAL A 738 -23.34 0.62 -16.52
N ILE A 739 -22.53 1.43 -17.21
CA ILE A 739 -21.37 0.94 -17.98
C ILE A 739 -20.39 0.21 -17.06
N THR A 740 -20.14 0.74 -15.86
CA THR A 740 -19.26 0.11 -14.87
C THR A 740 -19.80 -1.26 -14.43
N LEU A 741 -21.10 -1.37 -14.18
CA LEU A 741 -21.74 -2.65 -13.91
C LEU A 741 -21.59 -3.64 -15.08
N ALA A 742 -21.87 -3.19 -16.31
CA ALA A 742 -21.80 -4.02 -17.51
C ALA A 742 -20.38 -4.54 -17.74
N ARG A 743 -19.36 -3.68 -17.61
CA ARG A 743 -17.93 -4.07 -17.66
C ARG A 743 -17.61 -5.15 -16.62
N GLY A 744 -18.13 -5.02 -15.41
CA GLY A 744 -18.00 -6.02 -14.35
C GLY A 744 -18.58 -7.38 -14.74
N GLN A 745 -19.79 -7.42 -15.31
CA GLN A 745 -20.41 -8.67 -15.76
C GLN A 745 -19.67 -9.29 -16.96
N ILE A 746 -19.25 -8.48 -17.92
CA ILE A 746 -18.47 -8.92 -19.08
C ILE A 746 -17.12 -9.52 -18.63
N LYS A 747 -16.44 -8.89 -17.68
CA LYS A 747 -15.20 -9.43 -17.07
C LYS A 747 -15.43 -10.83 -16.50
N HIS A 748 -16.55 -11.07 -15.83
CA HIS A 748 -16.89 -12.40 -15.29
C HIS A 748 -17.10 -13.45 -16.39
N VAL A 749 -17.79 -13.08 -17.47
CA VAL A 749 -17.99 -13.97 -18.64
C VAL A 749 -16.67 -14.32 -19.29
N ARG A 750 -15.81 -13.32 -19.51
CA ARG A 750 -14.45 -13.50 -20.05
C ARG A 750 -13.59 -14.42 -19.17
N ASN A 751 -13.58 -14.22 -17.85
CA ASN A 751 -12.84 -15.08 -16.94
C ASN A 751 -13.29 -16.55 -16.99
N LYS A 752 -14.59 -16.81 -17.07
CA LYS A 752 -15.10 -18.18 -17.22
C LYS A 752 -14.77 -18.79 -18.58
N THR A 753 -14.76 -17.97 -19.63
CA THR A 753 -14.37 -18.39 -20.98
C THR A 753 -12.90 -18.79 -21.01
N ARG A 754 -12.00 -17.98 -20.43
CA ARG A 754 -10.57 -18.29 -20.28
C ARG A 754 -10.34 -19.67 -19.67
N ASN A 755 -11.07 -20.00 -18.60
CA ASN A 755 -10.93 -21.29 -17.94
C ASN A 755 -11.30 -22.47 -18.85
N ILE A 756 -12.26 -22.28 -19.78
CA ILE A 756 -12.63 -23.30 -20.77
C ILE A 756 -11.58 -23.38 -21.89
N LEU A 757 -11.03 -22.25 -22.32
CA LEU A 757 -9.96 -22.20 -23.32
C LEU A 757 -8.69 -22.91 -22.83
N LEU A 758 -8.39 -22.82 -21.54
CA LEU A 758 -7.27 -23.51 -20.89
C LEU A 758 -7.57 -24.97 -20.48
N TRP A 759 -8.73 -25.51 -20.86
CA TRP A 759 -9.10 -26.89 -20.52
C TRP A 759 -8.13 -27.89 -21.14
N GLY A 760 -7.60 -28.79 -20.31
CA GLY A 760 -6.60 -29.79 -20.70
C GLY A 760 -5.16 -29.26 -20.75
N ILE A 761 -4.96 -27.94 -20.62
CA ILE A 761 -3.64 -27.31 -20.46
C ILE A 761 -3.32 -27.13 -18.97
N ILE A 762 -4.32 -26.70 -18.18
CA ILE A 762 -4.24 -26.63 -16.72
C ILE A 762 -4.96 -27.86 -16.14
N PRO A 763 -4.33 -28.62 -15.23
CA PRO A 763 -4.97 -29.75 -14.55
C PRO A 763 -6.24 -29.30 -13.83
N ASN A 764 -7.39 -29.88 -14.19
CA ASN A 764 -8.64 -29.65 -13.49
C ASN A 764 -8.94 -30.84 -12.57
N PRO A 765 -8.80 -30.70 -11.23
CA PRO A 765 -9.00 -31.80 -10.29
C PRO A 765 -10.45 -32.32 -10.24
N LYS A 766 -11.41 -31.62 -10.87
CA LYS A 766 -12.82 -32.04 -10.95
C LYS A 766 -13.19 -32.72 -12.29
N ALA A 767 -12.25 -32.87 -13.23
CA ALA A 767 -12.52 -33.54 -14.50
C ALA A 767 -12.47 -35.07 -14.32
N LYS A 768 -13.42 -35.77 -14.94
CA LYS A 768 -13.44 -37.24 -14.97
C LYS A 768 -12.20 -37.78 -15.70
N PRO A 769 -11.71 -39.00 -15.39
CA PRO A 769 -10.53 -39.58 -16.04
C PRO A 769 -10.64 -39.60 -17.57
N GLU A 770 -11.82 -39.90 -18.12
CA GLU A 770 -12.08 -39.88 -19.56
C GLU A 770 -12.01 -38.48 -20.23
N ASP A 771 -12.02 -37.40 -19.43
CA ASP A 771 -12.04 -36.01 -19.89
C ASP A 771 -10.71 -35.26 -19.64
N GLN A 772 -9.65 -35.96 -19.22
CA GLN A 772 -8.35 -35.38 -18.88
C GLN A 772 -7.42 -35.04 -20.07
N GLY A 773 -7.89 -35.21 -21.32
CA GLY A 773 -7.13 -34.86 -22.53
C GLY A 773 -7.36 -33.43 -23.04
N ILE A 774 -6.41 -32.91 -23.83
CA ILE A 774 -6.57 -31.65 -24.57
C ILE A 774 -7.71 -31.84 -25.60
N PRO A 775 -8.81 -31.07 -25.52
CA PRO A 775 -9.95 -31.23 -26.43
C PRO A 775 -9.58 -30.76 -27.85
N ASN A 776 -10.02 -31.50 -28.86
CA ASN A 776 -9.98 -31.03 -30.25
C ASN A 776 -10.92 -29.82 -30.45
N ILE A 777 -10.82 -29.15 -31.60
CA ILE A 777 -11.57 -27.91 -31.85
C ILE A 777 -13.09 -28.11 -31.79
N HIS A 778 -13.62 -29.25 -32.24
CA HIS A 778 -15.04 -29.55 -32.14
C HIS A 778 -15.49 -29.69 -30.68
N LYS A 779 -14.78 -30.49 -29.88
CA LYS A 779 -15.07 -30.67 -28.45
C LYS A 779 -14.99 -29.34 -27.70
N LEU A 780 -13.95 -28.54 -27.95
CA LEU A 780 -13.80 -27.21 -27.36
C LEU A 780 -14.94 -26.26 -27.76
N ALA A 781 -15.29 -26.20 -29.04
CA ALA A 781 -16.35 -25.34 -29.53
C ALA A 781 -17.69 -25.70 -28.91
N ARG A 782 -18.01 -26.99 -28.76
CA ARG A 782 -19.20 -27.47 -28.04
C ARG A 782 -19.18 -27.06 -26.56
N MET A 783 -18.04 -27.13 -25.89
CA MET A 783 -17.90 -26.69 -24.49
C MET A 783 -18.16 -25.18 -24.33
N LEU A 784 -17.59 -24.36 -25.22
CA LEU A 784 -17.80 -22.92 -25.24
C LEU A 784 -19.27 -22.57 -25.55
N TRP A 785 -19.87 -23.22 -26.55
CA TRP A 785 -21.27 -23.01 -26.91
C TRP A 785 -22.22 -23.33 -25.76
N ARG A 786 -22.03 -24.47 -25.09
CA ARG A 786 -22.83 -24.86 -23.91
C ARG A 786 -22.65 -23.88 -22.75
N HIS A 787 -21.45 -23.33 -22.57
CA HIS A 787 -21.18 -22.29 -21.59
C HIS A 787 -21.94 -20.99 -21.88
N PHE A 788 -21.89 -20.55 -23.14
CA PHE A 788 -22.50 -19.29 -23.59
C PHE A 788 -24.03 -19.34 -23.62
N THR A 789 -24.61 -20.48 -24.02
CA THR A 789 -26.07 -20.63 -24.04
C THR A 789 -26.67 -20.98 -22.69
N GLY A 790 -25.87 -21.51 -21.76
CA GLY A 790 -26.35 -22.03 -20.47
C GLY A 790 -27.02 -23.40 -20.57
N ASN A 791 -27.06 -24.01 -21.76
CA ASN A 791 -27.68 -25.29 -22.03
C ASN A 791 -26.69 -26.44 -21.80
N LYS A 792 -26.57 -26.89 -20.55
CA LYS A 792 -25.59 -27.95 -20.20
C LYS A 792 -25.93 -29.34 -20.77
N CYS A 793 -27.21 -29.64 -21.02
CA CYS A 793 -27.65 -31.00 -21.42
C CYS A 793 -28.81 -31.04 -22.45
N ALA A 794 -29.27 -29.89 -22.99
CA ALA A 794 -30.53 -29.83 -23.74
C ALA A 794 -30.43 -30.16 -25.25
N ARG A 795 -29.22 -30.19 -25.83
CA ARG A 795 -28.99 -30.48 -27.25
C ARG A 795 -27.87 -31.51 -27.43
N SER A 796 -28.05 -32.40 -28.40
CA SER A 796 -27.05 -33.39 -28.81
C SER A 796 -25.82 -32.71 -29.42
N ASP A 797 -24.66 -33.39 -29.42
CA ASP A 797 -23.43 -32.85 -30.00
C ASP A 797 -23.62 -32.44 -31.47
N ALA A 798 -24.38 -33.22 -32.26
CA ALA A 798 -24.69 -32.91 -33.66
C ALA A 798 -25.49 -31.61 -33.83
N GLN A 799 -26.52 -31.40 -33.01
CA GLN A 799 -27.32 -30.17 -33.01
C GLN A 799 -26.51 -28.93 -32.57
N VAL A 800 -25.50 -29.11 -31.73
CA VAL A 800 -24.58 -28.03 -31.37
C VAL A 800 -23.60 -27.74 -32.51
N ASP A 801 -23.14 -28.77 -33.22
CA ASP A 801 -22.24 -28.62 -34.35
C ASP A 801 -22.89 -27.92 -35.57
N GLU A 802 -24.21 -28.10 -35.78
CA GLU A 802 -25.00 -27.34 -36.78
C GLU A 802 -25.07 -25.84 -36.48
N GLU A 803 -25.11 -25.46 -35.20
CA GLU A 803 -25.13 -24.06 -34.74
C GLU A 803 -23.72 -23.42 -34.75
N LEU A 804 -22.68 -24.24 -34.86
CA LEU A 804 -21.27 -23.81 -34.85
C LEU A 804 -20.71 -23.78 -36.27
N GLY A 805 -20.93 -22.65 -36.94
CA GLY A 805 -20.35 -22.36 -38.26
C GLY A 805 -18.81 -22.36 -38.26
N PRO A 806 -18.17 -22.51 -39.44
CA PRO A 806 -16.70 -22.53 -39.57
C PRO A 806 -16.02 -21.29 -38.98
N ALA A 807 -16.58 -20.10 -39.21
CA ALA A 807 -16.04 -18.83 -38.71
C ALA A 807 -15.91 -18.80 -37.18
N LEU A 808 -16.93 -19.27 -36.45
CA LEU A 808 -16.88 -19.35 -34.99
C LEU A 808 -15.84 -20.35 -34.48
N LYS A 809 -15.68 -21.49 -35.17
CA LYS A 809 -14.65 -22.49 -34.83
C LYS A 809 -13.25 -21.92 -35.00
N VAL A 810 -12.99 -21.22 -36.11
CA VAL A 810 -11.72 -20.51 -36.34
C VAL A 810 -11.48 -19.47 -35.25
N ARG A 811 -12.50 -18.67 -34.93
CA ARG A 811 -12.42 -17.65 -33.88
C ARG A 811 -12.12 -18.24 -32.50
N PHE A 812 -12.74 -19.37 -32.15
CA PHE A 812 -12.45 -20.10 -30.91
C PHE A 812 -11.04 -20.69 -30.89
N ALA A 813 -10.53 -21.15 -32.03
CA ALA A 813 -9.16 -21.63 -32.15
C ALA A 813 -8.15 -20.50 -31.88
N TYR A 814 -8.31 -19.34 -32.53
CA TYR A 814 -7.46 -18.17 -32.29
C TYR A 814 -7.53 -17.68 -30.84
N MET A 815 -8.73 -17.58 -30.27
CA MET A 815 -8.87 -17.22 -28.85
C MET A 815 -8.15 -18.22 -27.93
N ARG A 816 -8.19 -19.53 -28.24
CA ARG A 816 -7.49 -20.55 -27.46
C ARG A 816 -5.98 -20.37 -27.56
N LEU A 817 -5.45 -20.19 -28.78
CA LEU A 817 -4.01 -20.02 -29.01
C LEU A 817 -3.47 -18.80 -28.25
N ALA A 818 -4.08 -17.63 -28.43
CA ALA A 818 -3.69 -16.41 -27.72
C ALA A 818 -3.81 -16.56 -26.19
N THR A 819 -4.82 -17.28 -25.71
CA THR A 819 -4.99 -17.57 -24.27
C THR A 819 -3.89 -18.48 -23.73
N ILE A 820 -3.45 -19.48 -24.50
CA ILE A 820 -2.36 -20.38 -24.11
C ILE A 820 -1.03 -19.64 -24.14
N GLU A 821 -0.77 -18.88 -25.19
CA GLU A 821 0.44 -18.06 -25.33
C GLU A 821 0.58 -17.07 -24.16
N ASN A 822 -0.46 -16.30 -23.87
CA ASN A 822 -0.49 -15.38 -22.72
C ASN A 822 -0.30 -16.10 -21.37
N TYR A 823 -0.77 -17.35 -21.24
CA TYR A 823 -0.57 -18.13 -20.03
C TYR A 823 0.86 -18.69 -19.89
N MET A 824 1.49 -19.04 -21.00
CA MET A 824 2.83 -19.62 -21.02
C MET A 824 3.94 -18.55 -20.99
N ASP A 825 3.66 -17.32 -21.42
CA ASP A 825 4.61 -16.21 -21.40
C ASP A 825 4.79 -15.63 -19.97
N PRO A 826 5.98 -15.78 -19.34
CA PRO A 826 6.24 -15.21 -18.01
C PRO A 826 6.17 -13.68 -17.96
N ASN A 827 6.39 -13.01 -19.09
CA ASN A 827 6.38 -11.54 -19.19
C ASN A 827 4.96 -10.97 -19.36
N ALA A 828 3.99 -11.80 -19.73
CA ALA A 828 2.60 -11.39 -19.96
C ALA A 828 1.75 -11.30 -18.68
N CYS A 829 2.34 -11.45 -17.48
CA CYS A 829 1.62 -11.45 -16.20
C CYS A 829 0.74 -10.20 -15.96
N ASN A 830 1.10 -9.06 -16.55
CA ASN A 830 0.37 -7.79 -16.41
C ASN A 830 -0.48 -7.42 -17.63
N THR A 831 -0.43 -8.21 -18.71
CA THR A 831 -1.16 -7.93 -19.97
C THR A 831 -2.35 -8.86 -20.08
N SER A 832 -3.56 -8.30 -20.17
CA SER A 832 -4.78 -9.10 -20.33
C SER A 832 -4.77 -9.79 -21.68
N GLN A 833 -4.92 -11.13 -21.70
CA GLN A 833 -5.06 -11.91 -22.94
C GLN A 833 -6.12 -11.35 -23.91
N TRP A 834 -7.16 -10.70 -23.38
CA TRP A 834 -8.22 -10.13 -24.20
C TRP A 834 -7.75 -8.90 -24.97
N ASP A 835 -6.75 -8.18 -24.46
CA ASP A 835 -6.20 -7.01 -25.14
C ASP A 835 -5.28 -7.47 -26.29
N THR A 836 -4.55 -8.58 -26.11
CA THR A 836 -3.80 -9.25 -27.20
C THR A 836 -4.75 -9.77 -28.29
N ILE A 837 -5.86 -10.41 -27.89
CA ILE A 837 -6.88 -10.87 -28.85
C ILE A 837 -7.47 -9.69 -29.61
N ASP A 838 -7.81 -8.59 -28.92
CA ASP A 838 -8.39 -7.41 -29.55
C ASP A 838 -7.39 -6.71 -30.47
N ALA A 839 -6.10 -6.68 -30.12
CA ALA A 839 -5.03 -6.19 -31.00
C ALA A 839 -4.92 -7.01 -32.28
N GLN A 840 -4.98 -8.34 -32.17
CA GLN A 840 -4.96 -9.21 -33.36
C GLN A 840 -6.21 -9.01 -34.22
N LEU A 841 -7.39 -8.87 -33.61
CA LEU A 841 -8.63 -8.60 -34.34
C LEU A 841 -8.56 -7.25 -35.07
N LEU A 842 -7.95 -6.23 -34.46
CA LEU A 842 -7.72 -4.95 -35.11
C LEU A 842 -6.75 -5.10 -36.29
N ALA A 843 -5.60 -5.77 -36.09
CA ALA A 843 -4.64 -6.03 -37.15
C ALA A 843 -5.29 -6.74 -38.35
N ASN A 844 -6.08 -7.79 -38.10
CA ASN A 844 -6.79 -8.53 -39.15
C ASN A 844 -7.79 -7.67 -39.94
N ARG A 845 -8.36 -6.61 -39.34
CA ARG A 845 -9.26 -5.67 -40.03
C ARG A 845 -8.53 -4.62 -40.86
N MET A 846 -7.27 -4.33 -40.51
CA MET A 846 -6.42 -3.40 -41.25
C MET A 846 -5.83 -4.05 -42.51
N GLU A 847 -5.82 -5.38 -42.58
CA GLU A 847 -5.40 -6.12 -43.78
C GLU A 847 -6.45 -5.98 -44.91
N PRO A 848 -6.01 -5.84 -46.17
CA PRO A 848 -6.91 -5.71 -47.30
C PRO A 848 -7.68 -7.02 -47.56
N SER A 849 -8.88 -6.90 -48.14
CA SER A 849 -9.83 -8.01 -48.33
C SER A 849 -9.34 -9.17 -49.20
N ASP A 850 -8.19 -9.01 -49.87
CA ASP A 850 -7.50 -10.00 -50.71
C ASP A 850 -6.31 -10.71 -50.01
N TYR A 851 -6.14 -10.55 -48.69
CA TYR A 851 -5.09 -11.16 -47.85
C TYR A 851 -5.05 -12.72 -47.82
N THR A 852 -5.72 -13.39 -48.76
CA THR A 852 -5.66 -14.86 -48.95
C THR A 852 -4.39 -15.39 -49.63
N LYS A 853 -3.33 -14.57 -49.81
CA LYS A 853 -2.04 -15.00 -50.37
C LYS A 853 -0.85 -14.44 -49.58
N ALA A 854 -0.59 -15.00 -48.41
CA ALA A 854 0.74 -14.98 -47.78
C ALA A 854 0.94 -16.29 -47.00
#